data_AF-A0A953G9S0-F1
#
_entry.id   AF-A0A953G9S0-F1
#
_cell.length_a   1.000
_cell.length_b   1.000
_cell.length_c   1.000
_cell.angle_alpha   90.00
_cell.angle_beta   90.00
_cell.angle_gamma   90.00
#
_symmetry.space_group_name_H-M   'P 1'
#
loop_
_entity.id
_entity.type
_entity.pdbx_description
1 polymer ?
#
loop_
_entity_poly.entity_id
_entity_poly.type
_entity_poly.pdbx_seq_one_letter_code
_entity_poly.pdbx_strand_id
1 'polypeptide(L)'
;MKAQRKYSELRIIRRSAILLIVFFLLKLTNLPAQQKGATPISNVNGQQSVAKNTFAVVVGISDYQDPSIPDLRFADKDAEAFANFLRSPSGGSLDGDHLKLLLNKDATVAQFAIALDWLIENAKEGDQVIIYFSGHGDVEKKTLTQPGFLLCWDAPSKVYMAGGAFNLRDVQEVVSTLSVQNKSKVVVITDACRSGTLAGQSIGGAQATAANLAKQYANEIKILSCQPNEYSIEGEQWGGGRGAFSYNLVNALYGLADNNNDQLVTLYEVGRYLEDHVTAEVAPVSQVPLVVGSRTEKLSSVDTKLLAQLRSGQKSQMALLSAVDSRGVEDEVLAGVDTSIRKMYLAFKKALKEKIFFEPQTACADYYYEQLIAEPKLARLHSTMRRNYAALLQDETQQTLNEWLKGAPDASMTSSNKNDHSRITVKEFDQRIRSYPRCIDRAAELLGPQHYMYRNLQARRNFFEGFLVANSDHNPNKDVGQRALQFFRSSLEWMPDQPHVYWQMSHVFAFSFQQIDSLEYYTQKAIDLQPGWILPCVNTAFLLGFNYAMFDKAKYYLERANKIDSNNVEVVHMWAIYYMKQKKYPEAERLFFKAIALDSTEAGKWLNLGFLYTEMSRYNEAETALKKAISIDSTRPVSWHNLGFLYNSMRRYEEAEYALKRSIALDSTLINNWTSLGSVYNRSKRYAEAEKVLRKALILDSTSVTAWNGLGFCYFNTGRYQDAEPIFLRIVRNNDRYIAGWNNLGNIYRELNRPEEAEKMYAKAFSIDSSFMPTYINYIQLKSKLNDPEAGFVYLEKLLKLGYNNYTALQGEDPYALLRAQSERWKALMQKYFPEKVNSK
;
A
#
# COMPACT_ATOMS: atom_id res chain seq x y z
N MET A 1 -50.86 -43.64 -4.26
CA MET A 1 -51.53 -43.11 -5.48
C MET A 1 -51.87 -41.60 -5.36
N LYS A 2 -50.86 -40.73 -5.21
CA LYS A 2 -51.04 -39.26 -5.17
C LYS A 2 -49.98 -38.51 -6.01
N ALA A 3 -49.30 -39.20 -6.93
CA ALA A 3 -48.30 -38.62 -7.83
C ALA A 3 -48.74 -38.54 -9.31
N GLN A 4 -49.83 -39.19 -9.70
CA GLN A 4 -50.31 -39.20 -11.10
C GLN A 4 -51.43 -38.19 -11.43
N ARG A 5 -52.01 -37.50 -10.44
CA ARG A 5 -53.02 -36.45 -10.69
C ARG A 5 -52.48 -35.02 -10.77
N LYS A 6 -51.20 -34.79 -10.46
CA LYS A 6 -50.56 -33.45 -10.55
C LYS A 6 -49.84 -33.19 -11.88
N TYR A 7 -49.76 -34.18 -12.76
CA TYR A 7 -49.05 -34.09 -14.06
C TYR A 7 -49.95 -33.73 -15.26
N SER A 8 -51.29 -33.77 -15.12
CA SER A 8 -52.22 -33.46 -16.21
C SER A 8 -52.65 -31.99 -16.27
N GLU A 9 -52.65 -31.26 -15.15
CA GLU A 9 -53.05 -29.83 -15.14
C GLU A 9 -51.92 -28.85 -15.51
N LEU A 10 -50.66 -29.24 -15.33
CA LEU A 10 -49.48 -28.43 -15.71
C LEU A 10 -49.18 -28.42 -17.23
N ARG A 11 -49.86 -29.25 -18.03
CA ARG A 11 -49.66 -29.33 -19.48
C ARG A 11 -50.60 -28.43 -20.29
N ILE A 12 -51.70 -27.97 -19.69
CA ILE A 12 -52.68 -27.08 -20.34
C ILE A 12 -52.31 -25.59 -20.14
N ILE A 13 -51.69 -25.24 -19.01
CA ILE A 13 -51.26 -23.86 -18.74
C ILE A 13 -49.96 -23.49 -19.51
N ARG A 14 -49.10 -24.46 -19.85
CA ARG A 14 -47.89 -24.22 -20.65
C ARG A 14 -48.10 -24.13 -22.17
N ARG A 15 -49.25 -24.59 -22.70
CA ARG A 15 -49.55 -24.47 -24.15
C ARG A 15 -50.32 -23.20 -24.50
N SER A 16 -51.04 -22.59 -23.55
CA SER A 16 -51.73 -21.31 -23.76
C SER A 16 -50.83 -20.08 -23.57
N ALA A 17 -49.75 -20.19 -22.79
CA ALA A 17 -48.78 -19.10 -22.60
C ALA A 17 -47.76 -18.96 -23.76
N ILE A 18 -47.50 -20.03 -24.51
CA ILE A 18 -46.56 -20.02 -25.64
C ILE A 18 -47.24 -19.56 -26.94
N LEU A 19 -48.55 -19.76 -27.10
CA LEU A 19 -49.29 -19.25 -28.26
C LEU A 19 -49.64 -17.74 -28.16
N LEU A 20 -49.75 -17.18 -26.95
CA LEU A 20 -50.03 -15.75 -26.74
C LEU A 20 -48.78 -14.86 -26.92
N ILE A 21 -47.57 -15.41 -26.74
CA ILE A 21 -46.31 -14.68 -26.96
C ILE A 21 -45.91 -14.69 -28.45
N VAL A 22 -46.28 -15.72 -29.20
CA VAL A 22 -46.02 -15.80 -30.66
C VAL A 22 -47.00 -14.94 -31.48
N PHE A 23 -48.23 -14.70 -30.97
CA PHE A 23 -49.21 -13.85 -31.67
C PHE A 23 -49.06 -12.34 -31.38
N PHE A 24 -48.36 -11.94 -30.32
CA PHE A 24 -48.04 -10.52 -30.05
C PHE A 24 -46.72 -10.05 -30.69
N LEU A 25 -45.91 -10.98 -31.21
CA LEU A 25 -44.67 -10.70 -31.97
C LEU A 25 -44.87 -10.59 -33.49
N LEU A 26 -46.10 -10.73 -34.01
CA LEU A 26 -46.43 -10.74 -35.44
C LEU A 26 -47.41 -9.64 -35.90
N LYS A 27 -47.62 -8.59 -35.11
CA LYS A 27 -48.44 -7.41 -35.48
C LYS A 27 -47.79 -6.05 -35.20
N LEU A 28 -46.45 -5.97 -35.27
CA LEU A 28 -45.69 -4.71 -35.34
C LEU A 28 -44.68 -4.76 -36.51
N THR A 29 -45.18 -5.04 -37.71
CA THR A 29 -44.43 -4.85 -38.96
C THR A 29 -45.34 -4.16 -39.97
N ASN A 30 -45.41 -2.84 -39.85
CA ASN A 30 -45.68 -1.89 -40.94
C ASN A 30 -45.19 -0.51 -40.47
N LEU A 31 -43.89 -0.44 -40.17
CA LEU A 31 -43.13 0.79 -40.14
C LEU A 31 -42.25 0.76 -41.40
N PRO A 32 -42.16 1.86 -42.16
CA PRO A 32 -41.51 1.86 -43.46
C PRO A 32 -40.04 1.45 -43.31
N ALA A 33 -39.57 0.65 -44.26
CA ALA A 33 -38.22 0.13 -44.34
C ALA A 33 -37.19 1.25 -44.11
N GLN A 34 -36.63 1.29 -42.90
CA GLN A 34 -35.50 2.14 -42.57
C GLN A 34 -34.31 1.60 -43.35
N GLN A 35 -33.83 2.38 -44.33
CA GLN A 35 -32.66 2.07 -45.13
C GLN A 35 -31.51 1.65 -44.20
N LYS A 36 -31.13 0.37 -44.29
CA LYS A 36 -29.79 -0.06 -43.91
C LYS A 36 -28.82 0.64 -44.85
N GLY A 37 -28.02 1.53 -44.27
CA GLY A 37 -27.09 2.38 -44.99
C GLY A 37 -27.34 3.82 -44.59
N ALA A 38 -26.48 4.36 -43.73
CA ALA A 38 -26.23 5.78 -43.79
C ALA A 38 -25.62 6.02 -45.17
N THR A 39 -26.45 6.45 -46.13
CA THR A 39 -25.93 7.15 -47.30
C THR A 39 -25.19 8.38 -46.78
N PRO A 40 -23.97 8.65 -47.26
CA PRO A 40 -23.25 9.84 -46.85
C PRO A 40 -24.09 11.04 -47.24
N ILE A 41 -24.25 11.99 -46.31
CA ILE A 41 -24.69 13.33 -46.65
C ILE A 41 -23.58 13.90 -47.54
N SER A 42 -23.74 13.74 -48.85
CA SER A 42 -23.03 14.50 -49.85
C SER A 42 -23.49 15.95 -49.72
N ASN A 43 -22.51 16.86 -49.64
CA ASN A 43 -22.60 18.31 -49.41
C ASN A 43 -22.58 18.76 -47.95
N VAL A 44 -21.47 18.46 -47.25
CA VAL A 44 -20.79 19.53 -46.52
C VAL A 44 -19.72 20.05 -47.48
N ASN A 45 -19.88 21.28 -47.96
CA ASN A 45 -18.77 22.02 -48.56
C ASN A 45 -17.66 22.08 -47.51
N GLY A 46 -16.69 21.17 -47.63
CA GLY A 46 -15.56 21.05 -46.74
C GLY A 46 -14.63 22.25 -46.92
N GLN A 47 -14.93 23.35 -46.24
CA GLN A 47 -13.87 24.23 -45.79
C GLN A 47 -13.04 23.43 -44.79
N GLN A 48 -11.97 22.81 -45.30
CA GLN A 48 -10.92 22.20 -44.49
C GLN A 48 -10.43 23.26 -43.51
N SER A 49 -10.67 23.07 -42.21
CA SER A 49 -10.14 23.97 -41.20
C SER A 49 -8.63 23.71 -41.09
N VAL A 50 -7.83 24.60 -41.67
CA VAL A 50 -6.42 24.70 -41.31
C VAL A 50 -6.38 25.05 -39.83
N ALA A 51 -5.75 24.20 -39.01
CA ALA A 51 -5.67 24.43 -37.58
C ALA A 51 -4.95 25.76 -37.32
N LYS A 52 -5.49 26.60 -36.42
CA LYS A 52 -4.90 27.91 -36.11
C LYS A 52 -3.56 27.77 -35.42
N ASN A 53 -3.52 26.98 -34.34
CA ASN A 53 -2.31 26.60 -33.63
C ASN A 53 -2.29 25.08 -33.40
N THR A 54 -1.11 24.52 -33.13
CA THR A 54 -0.94 23.13 -32.68
C THR A 54 -0.27 23.10 -31.32
N PHE A 55 -0.84 22.37 -30.36
CA PHE A 55 -0.24 22.13 -29.06
C PHE A 55 0.01 20.63 -28.86
N ALA A 56 1.13 20.25 -28.27
CA ALA A 56 1.50 18.86 -28.11
C ALA A 56 2.04 18.54 -26.71
N VAL A 57 1.60 17.42 -26.16
CA VAL A 57 2.19 16.76 -25.00
C VAL A 57 2.74 15.42 -25.46
N VAL A 58 4.03 15.20 -25.22
CA VAL A 58 4.76 14.00 -25.64
C VAL A 58 5.41 13.39 -24.41
N VAL A 59 5.08 12.13 -24.12
CA VAL A 59 5.55 11.39 -22.95
C VAL A 59 6.27 10.13 -23.39
N GLY A 60 7.45 9.86 -22.81
CA GLY A 60 8.24 8.65 -23.06
C GLY A 60 8.89 8.11 -21.80
N ILE A 61 8.62 6.86 -21.44
CA ILE A 61 9.06 6.29 -20.16
C ILE A 61 9.71 4.93 -20.39
N SER A 62 11.04 4.93 -20.33
CA SER A 62 11.86 3.73 -20.41
C SER A 62 12.23 3.19 -19.03
N ASP A 63 12.58 4.08 -18.09
CA ASP A 63 12.89 3.73 -16.71
C ASP A 63 11.69 3.92 -15.77
N TYR A 64 11.54 3.05 -14.77
CA TYR A 64 10.48 3.16 -13.77
C TYR A 64 11.05 3.25 -12.36
N GLN A 65 10.39 4.03 -11.50
CA GLN A 65 10.77 4.16 -10.10
C GLN A 65 10.62 2.82 -9.35
N ASP A 66 9.62 2.02 -9.72
CA ASP A 66 9.47 0.66 -9.19
C ASP A 66 10.36 -0.32 -9.98
N PRO A 67 11.42 -0.88 -9.39
CA PRO A 67 12.29 -1.85 -10.07
C PRO A 67 11.57 -3.17 -10.39
N SER A 68 10.36 -3.38 -9.86
CA SER A 68 9.53 -4.55 -10.18
C SER A 68 8.76 -4.38 -11.50
N ILE A 69 8.71 -3.16 -12.06
CA ILE A 69 8.26 -2.91 -13.42
C ILE A 69 9.49 -3.08 -14.32
N PRO A 70 9.47 -4.00 -15.30
CA PRO A 70 10.60 -4.16 -16.21
C PRO A 70 10.82 -2.88 -17.01
N ASP A 71 12.02 -2.32 -16.98
CA ASP A 71 12.36 -1.17 -17.82
C ASP A 71 12.21 -1.51 -19.31
N LEU A 72 11.75 -0.53 -20.08
CA LEU A 72 11.80 -0.55 -21.55
C LEU A 72 13.13 0.03 -22.00
N ARG A 73 13.53 -0.23 -23.25
CA ARG A 73 14.83 0.21 -23.78
C ARG A 73 14.74 1.51 -24.55
N PHE A 74 13.62 1.79 -25.20
CA PHE A 74 13.56 2.84 -26.22
C PHE A 74 12.30 3.73 -26.21
N ALA A 75 11.40 3.58 -25.24
CA ALA A 75 10.17 4.37 -25.18
C ALA A 75 10.41 5.89 -25.03
N ASP A 76 11.41 6.28 -24.25
CA ASP A 76 11.92 7.67 -24.18
C ASP A 76 12.48 8.17 -25.52
N LYS A 77 13.25 7.34 -26.23
CA LYS A 77 13.74 7.67 -27.60
C LYS A 77 12.61 7.77 -28.62
N ASP A 78 11.56 6.99 -28.46
CA ASP A 78 10.35 7.06 -29.29
C ASP A 78 9.67 8.42 -29.14
N ALA A 79 9.44 8.85 -27.90
CA ALA A 79 8.96 10.19 -27.57
C ALA A 79 9.89 11.30 -28.08
N GLU A 80 11.20 11.19 -27.89
CA GLU A 80 12.16 12.19 -28.36
C GLU A 80 12.10 12.41 -29.87
N ALA A 81 12.12 11.36 -30.69
CA ALA A 81 12.09 11.59 -32.13
C ALA A 81 10.68 11.90 -32.68
N PHE A 82 9.61 11.57 -31.96
CA PHE A 82 8.29 12.14 -32.27
C PHE A 82 8.26 13.65 -31.95
N ALA A 83 8.82 14.09 -30.82
CA ALA A 83 9.00 15.50 -30.50
C ALA A 83 9.88 16.23 -31.54
N ASN A 84 10.94 15.58 -32.04
CA ASN A 84 11.77 16.14 -33.11
C ASN A 84 11.01 16.25 -34.44
N PHE A 85 10.14 15.28 -34.76
CA PHE A 85 9.23 15.41 -35.89
C PHE A 85 8.34 16.65 -35.76
N LEU A 86 7.73 16.88 -34.59
CA LEU A 86 6.89 18.06 -34.35
C LEU A 86 7.65 19.39 -34.47
N ARG A 87 8.94 19.42 -34.13
CA ARG A 87 9.83 20.57 -34.34
C ARG A 87 10.21 20.80 -35.80
N SER A 88 10.03 19.81 -36.67
CA SER A 88 10.34 19.93 -38.10
C SER A 88 9.28 20.73 -38.86
N PRO A 89 9.60 21.26 -40.06
CA PRO A 89 8.60 21.85 -40.95
C PRO A 89 7.42 20.91 -41.24
N SER A 90 7.68 19.61 -41.42
CA SER A 90 6.64 18.61 -41.66
C SER A 90 5.71 18.38 -40.46
N GLY A 91 6.20 18.59 -39.24
CA GLY A 91 5.43 18.44 -38.00
C GLY A 91 4.85 19.74 -37.43
N GLY A 92 4.99 20.87 -38.15
CA GLY A 92 4.40 22.15 -37.77
C GLY A 92 5.35 23.13 -37.06
N SER A 93 6.64 22.81 -36.93
CA SER A 93 7.67 23.68 -36.33
C SER A 93 7.37 24.13 -34.89
N LEU A 94 6.88 23.21 -34.05
CA LEU A 94 6.52 23.51 -32.67
C LEU A 94 7.75 23.88 -31.83
N ASP A 95 7.61 24.92 -31.00
CA ASP A 95 8.60 25.38 -30.02
C ASP A 95 8.22 24.98 -28.58
N GLY A 96 9.00 25.42 -27.57
CA GLY A 96 8.75 25.09 -26.16
C GLY A 96 7.43 25.65 -25.59
N ASP A 97 6.81 26.61 -26.28
CA ASP A 97 5.52 27.17 -25.91
C ASP A 97 4.35 26.35 -26.47
N HIS A 98 4.61 25.51 -27.47
CA HIS A 98 3.62 24.65 -28.11
C HIS A 98 3.87 23.14 -27.89
N LEU A 99 5.00 22.76 -27.31
CA LEU A 99 5.38 21.37 -27.08
C LEU A 99 5.88 21.14 -25.64
N LYS A 100 5.26 20.22 -24.92
CA LYS A 100 5.74 19.68 -23.63
C LYS A 100 6.25 18.26 -23.83
N LEU A 101 7.51 18.04 -23.50
CA LEU A 101 8.17 16.74 -23.54
C LEU A 101 8.49 16.29 -22.11
N LEU A 102 7.94 15.14 -21.69
CA LEU A 102 8.19 14.54 -20.39
C LEU A 102 8.85 13.17 -20.60
N LEU A 103 10.04 12.99 -20.03
CA LEU A 103 10.81 11.76 -20.19
C LEU A 103 11.13 11.15 -18.83
N ASN A 104 10.99 9.83 -18.71
CA ASN A 104 11.54 9.07 -17.59
C ASN A 104 11.08 9.67 -16.25
N LYS A 105 11.99 9.97 -15.31
CA LYS A 105 11.68 10.61 -14.01
C LYS A 105 10.87 11.90 -14.05
N ASP A 106 10.86 12.61 -15.18
CA ASP A 106 10.08 13.85 -15.33
C ASP A 106 8.62 13.57 -15.74
N ALA A 107 8.29 12.33 -16.10
CA ALA A 107 6.96 11.86 -16.48
C ALA A 107 6.22 11.17 -15.32
N THR A 108 6.10 11.86 -14.18
CA THR A 108 5.22 11.40 -13.08
C THR A 108 3.75 11.56 -13.47
N VAL A 109 2.86 10.83 -12.78
CA VAL A 109 1.41 10.94 -13.01
C VAL A 109 0.90 12.39 -12.84
N ALA A 110 1.48 13.14 -11.89
CA ALA A 110 1.09 14.53 -11.66
C ALA A 110 1.64 15.46 -12.75
N GLN A 111 2.88 15.27 -13.20
CA GLN A 111 3.44 16.04 -14.32
C GLN A 111 2.69 15.78 -15.63
N PHE A 112 2.30 14.53 -15.87
CA PHE A 112 1.47 14.20 -17.02
C PHE A 112 0.10 14.86 -16.93
N ALA A 113 -0.56 14.82 -15.76
CA ALA A 113 -1.83 15.53 -15.52
C ALA A 113 -1.70 17.04 -15.80
N ILE A 114 -0.66 17.71 -15.28
CA ILE A 114 -0.41 19.14 -15.55
C ILE A 114 -0.30 19.41 -17.05
N ALA A 115 0.43 18.57 -17.77
CA ALA A 115 0.66 18.76 -19.19
C ALA A 115 -0.68 18.67 -19.96
N LEU A 116 -1.57 17.75 -19.56
CA LEU A 116 -2.92 17.65 -20.10
C LEU A 116 -3.79 18.86 -19.71
N ASP A 117 -3.70 19.37 -18.49
CA ASP A 117 -4.42 20.59 -18.06
C ASP A 117 -3.97 21.80 -18.87
N TRP A 118 -2.67 21.88 -19.13
CA TRP A 118 -2.09 22.93 -19.97
C TRP A 118 -2.70 22.89 -21.39
N LEU A 119 -2.96 21.71 -21.96
CA LEU A 119 -3.68 21.60 -23.23
C LEU A 119 -5.11 22.14 -23.12
N ILE A 120 -5.86 21.74 -22.08
CA ILE A 120 -7.25 22.16 -21.86
C ILE A 120 -7.37 23.68 -21.74
N GLU A 121 -6.41 24.34 -21.09
CA GLU A 121 -6.47 25.79 -20.91
C GLU A 121 -6.07 26.57 -22.18
N ASN A 122 -5.07 26.09 -22.91
CA ASN A 122 -4.46 26.85 -24.01
C ASN A 122 -5.15 26.60 -25.35
N ALA A 123 -5.58 25.37 -25.63
CA ALA A 123 -6.22 25.03 -26.90
C ALA A 123 -7.62 25.65 -27.01
N LYS A 124 -7.89 26.32 -28.14
CA LYS A 124 -9.16 26.97 -28.46
C LYS A 124 -9.84 26.34 -29.67
N GLU A 125 -11.00 26.88 -30.03
CA GLU A 125 -11.78 26.44 -31.18
C GLU A 125 -10.97 26.55 -32.47
N GLY A 126 -10.85 25.43 -33.18
CA GLY A 126 -10.06 25.33 -34.41
C GLY A 126 -8.56 25.06 -34.22
N ASP A 127 -8.06 24.93 -32.98
CA ASP A 127 -6.69 24.46 -32.73
C ASP A 127 -6.57 22.94 -32.85
N GLN A 128 -5.36 22.44 -33.07
CA GLN A 128 -5.02 21.02 -33.01
C GLN A 128 -4.27 20.71 -31.71
N VAL A 129 -4.62 19.59 -31.08
CA VAL A 129 -3.98 19.06 -29.89
C VAL A 129 -3.45 17.67 -30.18
N ILE A 130 -2.20 17.40 -29.79
CA ILE A 130 -1.56 16.11 -29.93
C ILE A 130 -1.17 15.59 -28.55
N ILE A 131 -1.61 14.39 -28.20
CA ILE A 131 -1.22 13.67 -27.00
C ILE A 131 -0.49 12.41 -27.46
N TYR A 132 0.82 12.35 -27.23
CA TYR A 132 1.65 11.18 -27.52
C TYR A 132 2.15 10.55 -26.22
N PHE A 133 1.98 9.24 -26.08
CA PHE A 133 2.51 8.47 -24.95
C PHE A 133 3.23 7.22 -25.45
N SER A 134 4.47 7.00 -25.01
CA SER A 134 5.21 5.75 -25.19
C SER A 134 5.68 5.22 -23.84
N GLY A 135 5.38 3.96 -23.54
CA GLY A 135 5.68 3.34 -22.25
C GLY A 135 4.86 2.09 -21.98
N HIS A 136 4.82 1.64 -20.72
CA HIS A 136 3.98 0.52 -20.34
C HIS A 136 2.50 0.89 -20.32
N GLY A 137 1.68 -0.03 -20.82
CA GLY A 137 0.24 -0.04 -20.64
C GLY A 137 -0.20 -1.36 -20.04
N ASP A 138 -1.12 -1.32 -19.08
CA ASP A 138 -1.62 -2.52 -18.39
C ASP A 138 -3.12 -2.42 -18.09
N VAL A 139 -3.72 -3.55 -17.71
CA VAL A 139 -5.14 -3.65 -17.36
C VAL A 139 -5.35 -4.39 -16.04
N GLU A 140 -6.36 -3.95 -15.28
CA GLU A 140 -6.80 -4.66 -14.08
C GLU A 140 -7.75 -5.82 -14.47
N LYS A 141 -7.23 -7.03 -14.59
CA LYS A 141 -7.89 -8.19 -15.25
C LYS A 141 -9.11 -8.79 -14.53
N LYS A 142 -9.63 -8.20 -13.45
CA LYS A 142 -10.54 -8.88 -12.50
C LYS A 142 -11.96 -8.35 -12.45
N THR A 143 -12.20 -7.08 -12.82
CA THR A 143 -13.56 -6.53 -12.91
C THR A 143 -14.13 -6.73 -14.31
N LEU A 144 -15.46 -6.71 -14.46
CA LEU A 144 -16.11 -6.80 -15.77
C LEU A 144 -15.69 -5.65 -16.71
N THR A 145 -15.26 -4.52 -16.12
CA THR A 145 -14.88 -3.30 -16.82
C THR A 145 -13.41 -3.22 -17.20
N GLN A 146 -12.55 -4.11 -16.65
CA GLN A 146 -11.10 -4.20 -16.90
C GLN A 146 -10.43 -2.85 -17.23
N PRO A 147 -10.39 -1.89 -16.28
CA PRO A 147 -9.84 -0.57 -16.54
C PRO A 147 -8.39 -0.66 -16.97
N GLY A 148 -8.07 0.02 -18.06
CA GLY A 148 -6.70 0.13 -18.58
C GLY A 148 -6.00 1.37 -18.04
N PHE A 149 -4.67 1.29 -18.02
CA PHE A 149 -3.79 2.30 -17.46
C PHE A 149 -2.58 2.54 -18.34
N LEU A 150 -2.13 3.80 -18.37
CA LEU A 150 -0.79 4.19 -18.82
C LEU A 150 0.10 4.33 -17.59
N LEU A 151 1.19 3.59 -17.53
CA LEU A 151 2.07 3.59 -16.36
C LEU A 151 3.01 4.79 -16.44
N CYS A 152 2.86 5.73 -15.51
CA CYS A 152 3.79 6.85 -15.37
C CYS A 152 5.06 6.39 -14.63
N TRP A 153 6.10 7.22 -14.56
CA TRP A 153 7.38 6.85 -13.94
C TRP A 153 7.24 6.39 -12.48
N ASP A 154 6.33 7.03 -11.74
CA ASP A 154 6.03 6.74 -10.34
C ASP A 154 4.97 5.64 -10.16
N ALA A 155 4.58 4.92 -11.22
CA ALA A 155 3.60 3.85 -11.12
C ALA A 155 4.06 2.73 -10.16
N PRO A 156 3.17 2.23 -9.28
CA PRO A 156 3.46 1.03 -8.54
C PRO A 156 3.30 -0.19 -9.46
N SER A 157 4.12 -1.23 -9.28
CA SER A 157 4.02 -2.50 -10.06
C SER A 157 2.71 -3.25 -9.85
N LYS A 158 1.91 -2.88 -8.84
CA LYS A 158 0.61 -3.42 -8.49
C LYS A 158 -0.24 -2.33 -7.83
N VAL A 159 -1.55 -2.49 -7.80
CA VAL A 159 -2.49 -1.56 -7.12
C VAL A 159 -2.59 -0.20 -7.84
N TYR A 160 -2.73 -0.19 -9.17
CA TYR A 160 -2.83 1.03 -9.98
C TYR A 160 -3.98 1.96 -9.53
N MET A 161 -5.07 1.41 -8.99
CA MET A 161 -6.20 2.16 -8.43
C MET A 161 -5.85 3.05 -7.24
N ALA A 162 -4.68 2.86 -6.63
CA ALA A 162 -4.18 3.76 -5.59
C ALA A 162 -3.40 4.96 -6.16
N GLY A 163 -3.17 5.00 -7.48
CA GLY A 163 -2.50 6.07 -8.21
C GLY A 163 -1.09 5.70 -8.70
N GLY A 164 -0.36 6.69 -9.23
CA GLY A 164 0.91 6.49 -9.94
C GLY A 164 0.76 5.95 -11.37
N ALA A 165 -0.40 5.40 -11.72
CA ALA A 165 -0.77 5.06 -13.08
C ALA A 165 -1.95 5.94 -13.53
N PHE A 166 -1.95 6.33 -14.80
CA PHE A 166 -2.97 7.22 -15.37
C PHE A 166 -4.09 6.39 -15.98
N ASN A 167 -5.32 6.58 -15.51
CA ASN A 167 -6.47 5.81 -15.97
C ASN A 167 -6.88 6.23 -17.38
N LEU A 168 -7.09 5.27 -18.29
CA LEU A 168 -7.52 5.57 -19.66
C LEU A 168 -8.87 6.29 -19.73
N ARG A 169 -9.73 6.11 -18.72
CA ARG A 169 -10.97 6.88 -18.59
C ARG A 169 -10.70 8.37 -18.42
N ASP A 170 -9.70 8.73 -17.62
CA ASP A 170 -9.34 10.12 -17.38
C ASP A 170 -8.71 10.73 -18.65
N VAL A 171 -7.93 9.94 -19.40
CA VAL A 171 -7.44 10.36 -20.74
C VAL A 171 -8.63 10.66 -21.66
N GLN A 172 -9.65 9.79 -21.69
CA GLN A 172 -10.82 10.01 -22.54
C GLN A 172 -11.63 11.24 -22.11
N GLU A 173 -11.70 11.54 -20.80
CA GLU A 173 -12.34 12.76 -20.29
C GLU A 173 -11.63 14.02 -20.78
N VAL A 174 -10.29 14.02 -20.72
CA VAL A 174 -9.45 15.11 -21.26
C VAL A 174 -9.67 15.29 -22.76
N VAL A 175 -9.58 14.18 -23.52
CA VAL A 175 -9.78 14.19 -24.98
C VAL A 175 -11.14 14.76 -25.35
N SER A 176 -12.19 14.36 -24.64
CA SER A 176 -13.54 14.82 -24.93
C SER A 176 -13.77 16.27 -24.49
N THR A 177 -13.12 16.72 -23.41
CA THR A 177 -13.13 18.14 -23.01
C THR A 177 -12.53 19.00 -24.12
N LEU A 178 -11.38 18.59 -24.65
CA LEU A 178 -10.72 19.28 -25.76
C LEU A 178 -11.57 19.23 -27.05
N SER A 179 -12.13 18.08 -27.40
CA SER A 179 -12.84 17.88 -28.67
C SER A 179 -14.24 18.48 -28.70
N VAL A 180 -14.97 18.42 -27.57
CA VAL A 180 -16.38 18.84 -27.47
C VAL A 180 -16.50 20.25 -26.90
N GLN A 181 -15.81 20.56 -25.80
CA GLN A 181 -15.92 21.85 -25.13
C GLN A 181 -15.02 22.91 -25.78
N ASN A 182 -13.74 22.60 -26.00
CA ASN A 182 -12.82 23.53 -26.66
C ASN A 182 -12.99 23.52 -28.18
N LYS A 183 -13.66 22.51 -28.73
CA LYS A 183 -13.83 22.30 -30.18
C LYS A 183 -12.49 22.28 -30.92
N SER A 184 -11.48 21.75 -30.27
CA SER A 184 -10.17 21.51 -30.85
C SER A 184 -10.16 20.15 -31.55
N LYS A 185 -9.33 20.00 -32.57
CA LYS A 185 -9.05 18.69 -33.17
C LYS A 185 -8.04 17.97 -32.28
N VAL A 186 -8.33 16.76 -31.84
CA VAL A 186 -7.51 16.02 -30.87
C VAL A 186 -6.95 14.77 -31.52
N VAL A 187 -5.63 14.61 -31.48
CA VAL A 187 -4.90 13.43 -31.98
C VAL A 187 -4.24 12.74 -30.80
N VAL A 188 -4.69 11.53 -30.50
CA VAL A 188 -4.13 10.69 -29.42
C VAL A 188 -3.31 9.58 -30.05
N ILE A 189 -2.06 9.48 -29.66
CA ILE A 189 -1.11 8.48 -30.13
C ILE A 189 -0.56 7.75 -28.92
N THR A 190 -0.70 6.43 -28.88
CA THR A 190 -0.19 5.64 -27.75
C THR A 190 0.60 4.45 -28.25
N ASP A 191 1.90 4.45 -27.96
CA ASP A 191 2.78 3.31 -28.05
C ASP A 191 2.90 2.61 -26.71
N ALA A 192 1.83 1.92 -26.34
CA ALA A 192 1.75 1.17 -25.09
C ALA A 192 1.03 -0.15 -25.31
N CYS A 193 1.43 -1.18 -24.58
CA CYS A 193 0.74 -2.47 -24.59
C CYS A 193 -0.75 -2.26 -24.26
N ARG A 194 -1.65 -3.00 -24.93
CA ARG A 194 -3.11 -2.92 -24.73
C ARG A 194 -3.73 -1.53 -25.02
N SER A 195 -3.01 -0.66 -25.73
CA SER A 195 -3.48 0.68 -26.13
C SER A 195 -4.83 0.65 -26.87
N GLY A 196 -5.13 -0.41 -27.62
CA GLY A 196 -6.40 -0.61 -28.32
C GLY A 196 -7.66 -0.46 -27.46
N THR A 197 -7.57 -0.60 -26.13
CA THR A 197 -8.71 -0.36 -25.21
C THR A 197 -9.26 1.07 -25.27
N LEU A 198 -8.44 2.06 -25.63
CA LEU A 198 -8.85 3.46 -25.83
C LEU A 198 -9.82 3.64 -27.01
N ALA A 199 -9.79 2.77 -28.03
CA ALA A 199 -10.64 2.92 -29.21
C ALA A 199 -12.14 2.75 -28.90
N GLY A 200 -12.47 1.96 -27.86
CA GLY A 200 -13.86 1.65 -27.48
C GLY A 200 -14.47 2.55 -26.40
N GLN A 201 -13.70 3.48 -25.82
CA GLN A 201 -14.18 4.33 -24.73
C GLN A 201 -14.73 5.67 -25.27
N SER A 202 -15.98 5.97 -24.92
CA SER A 202 -16.63 7.27 -25.17
C SER A 202 -17.27 7.79 -23.87
N ILE A 203 -17.34 9.12 -23.71
CA ILE A 203 -18.05 9.72 -22.57
C ILE A 203 -19.52 9.31 -22.58
N GLY A 204 -19.96 8.71 -21.47
CA GLY A 204 -21.33 8.21 -21.28
C GLY A 204 -21.57 6.77 -21.73
N GLY A 205 -20.57 6.10 -22.33
CA GLY A 205 -20.72 4.72 -22.81
C GLY A 205 -21.94 4.53 -23.72
N ALA A 206 -22.73 3.49 -23.48
CA ALA A 206 -23.97 3.22 -24.22
C ALA A 206 -25.06 4.32 -24.07
N GLN A 207 -24.86 5.28 -23.17
CA GLN A 207 -25.79 6.40 -22.90
C GLN A 207 -25.35 7.71 -23.58
N ALA A 208 -24.23 7.72 -24.31
CA ALA A 208 -23.77 8.87 -25.07
C ALA A 208 -24.79 9.25 -26.17
N THR A 209 -25.09 10.54 -26.33
CA THR A 209 -26.01 10.99 -27.39
C THR A 209 -25.36 10.85 -28.76
N ALA A 210 -26.16 10.53 -29.79
CA ALA A 210 -25.66 10.42 -31.16
C ALA A 210 -24.96 11.71 -31.65
N ALA A 211 -25.41 12.88 -31.19
CA ALA A 211 -24.81 14.17 -31.52
C ALA A 211 -23.41 14.35 -30.89
N ASN A 212 -23.19 13.88 -29.66
CA ASN A 212 -21.88 13.95 -29.03
C ASN A 212 -20.92 12.93 -29.68
N LEU A 213 -21.39 11.71 -29.96
CA LEU A 213 -20.59 10.70 -30.67
C LEU A 213 -20.16 11.16 -32.07
N ALA A 214 -21.04 11.85 -32.81
CA ALA A 214 -20.70 12.39 -34.13
C ALA A 214 -19.63 13.49 -34.04
N LYS A 215 -19.71 14.38 -33.03
CA LYS A 215 -18.68 15.40 -32.78
C LYS A 215 -17.35 14.79 -32.37
N GLN A 216 -17.38 13.79 -31.50
CA GLN A 216 -16.18 13.04 -31.12
C GLN A 216 -15.54 12.38 -32.33
N TYR A 217 -16.31 11.68 -33.16
CA TYR A 217 -15.77 11.06 -34.37
C TYR A 217 -15.21 12.07 -35.39
N ALA A 218 -15.79 13.27 -35.46
CA ALA A 218 -15.31 14.33 -36.35
C ALA A 218 -14.01 14.98 -35.86
N ASN A 219 -13.84 15.15 -34.55
CA ASN A 219 -12.75 15.93 -33.96
C ASN A 219 -11.68 15.07 -33.26
N GLU A 220 -11.87 13.77 -33.09
CA GLU A 220 -10.93 12.87 -32.42
C GLU A 220 -10.29 11.89 -33.40
N ILE A 221 -8.96 11.82 -33.34
CA ILE A 221 -8.14 10.81 -34.01
C ILE A 221 -7.43 10.01 -32.94
N LYS A 222 -7.44 8.68 -33.06
CA LYS A 222 -6.67 7.77 -32.21
C LYS A 222 -5.79 6.90 -33.10
N ILE A 223 -4.49 6.89 -32.85
CA ILE A 223 -3.50 6.05 -33.52
C ILE A 223 -2.81 5.21 -32.44
N LEU A 224 -3.16 3.93 -32.36
CA LEU A 224 -2.81 3.04 -31.26
C LEU A 224 -1.87 1.96 -31.77
N SER A 225 -0.84 1.62 -31.00
CA SER A 225 0.23 0.73 -31.47
C SER A 225 -0.18 -0.73 -31.65
N CYS A 226 -1.25 -1.17 -30.99
CA CYS A 226 -1.70 -2.56 -31.06
C CYS A 226 -3.19 -2.72 -30.70
N GLN A 227 -3.74 -3.91 -30.98
CA GLN A 227 -5.09 -4.28 -30.56
C GLN A 227 -5.19 -4.45 -29.01
N PRO A 228 -6.40 -4.45 -28.41
CA PRO A 228 -6.57 -4.53 -26.94
C PRO A 228 -5.87 -5.72 -26.25
N ASN A 229 -5.60 -6.81 -26.97
CA ASN A 229 -4.99 -8.04 -26.45
C ASN A 229 -3.55 -8.27 -26.93
N GLU A 230 -2.93 -7.28 -27.56
CA GLU A 230 -1.58 -7.36 -28.11
C GLU A 230 -0.58 -6.50 -27.32
N TYR A 231 0.71 -6.71 -27.58
CA TYR A 231 1.82 -5.99 -26.95
C TYR A 231 2.53 -5.12 -27.99
N SER A 232 3.18 -4.05 -27.53
CA SER A 232 4.08 -3.28 -28.39
C SER A 232 5.50 -3.84 -28.32
N ILE A 233 6.22 -3.84 -29.43
CA ILE A 233 7.55 -4.44 -29.61
C ILE A 233 8.61 -3.37 -29.87
N GLU A 234 9.79 -3.52 -29.28
CA GLU A 234 10.92 -2.60 -29.42
C GLU A 234 12.27 -3.32 -29.63
N GLY A 235 13.20 -2.68 -30.35
CA GLY A 235 14.43 -3.33 -30.80
C GLY A 235 15.42 -2.42 -31.54
N GLU A 236 16.68 -2.84 -31.60
CA GLU A 236 17.79 -2.09 -32.23
C GLU A 236 17.65 -1.97 -33.74
N GLN A 237 16.95 -2.91 -34.38
CA GLN A 237 16.73 -2.94 -35.82
C GLN A 237 15.95 -1.72 -36.35
N TRP A 238 15.18 -1.05 -35.49
CA TRP A 238 14.43 0.14 -35.86
C TRP A 238 15.23 1.39 -35.55
N GLY A 239 16.01 1.85 -36.53
CA GLY A 239 16.74 3.13 -36.43
C GLY A 239 17.83 3.20 -35.35
N GLY A 240 18.38 2.06 -34.92
CA GLY A 240 19.40 1.98 -33.86
C GLY A 240 18.82 1.85 -32.44
N GLY A 241 17.53 1.53 -32.31
CA GLY A 241 16.87 1.28 -31.02
C GLY A 241 15.61 2.12 -30.83
N ARG A 242 14.44 1.57 -31.23
CA ARG A 242 13.10 2.19 -31.17
C ARG A 242 11.99 1.15 -31.09
N GLY A 243 10.76 1.58 -30.79
CA GLY A 243 9.54 0.79 -30.95
C GLY A 243 9.16 0.60 -32.42
N ALA A 244 8.72 -0.60 -32.80
CA ALA A 244 8.35 -0.92 -34.18
C ALA A 244 7.25 0.01 -34.72
N PHE A 245 6.24 0.28 -33.89
CA PHE A 245 5.17 1.22 -34.19
C PHE A 245 5.68 2.65 -34.29
N SER A 246 6.37 3.15 -33.25
CA SER A 246 6.82 4.55 -33.21
C SER A 246 7.79 4.90 -34.34
N TYR A 247 8.71 3.99 -34.67
CA TYR A 247 9.61 4.14 -35.81
C TYR A 247 8.84 4.30 -37.13
N ASN A 248 7.91 3.38 -37.39
CA ASN A 248 7.11 3.38 -38.61
C ASN A 248 6.11 4.54 -38.67
N LEU A 249 5.56 4.98 -37.53
CA LEU A 249 4.69 6.15 -37.45
C LEU A 249 5.43 7.44 -37.82
N VAL A 250 6.61 7.67 -37.24
CA VAL A 250 7.41 8.86 -37.57
C VAL A 250 7.79 8.86 -39.05
N ASN A 251 8.19 7.71 -39.59
CA ASN A 251 8.46 7.51 -41.02
C ASN A 251 7.25 7.83 -41.91
N ALA A 252 6.07 7.31 -41.55
CA ALA A 252 4.82 7.58 -42.26
C ALA A 252 4.56 9.09 -42.32
N LEU A 253 4.68 9.77 -41.17
CA LEU A 253 4.41 11.21 -41.03
C LEU A 253 5.44 12.11 -41.74
N TYR A 254 6.68 11.66 -41.90
CA TYR A 254 7.67 12.36 -42.75
C TYR A 254 7.38 12.24 -44.25
N GLY A 255 6.44 11.38 -44.65
CA GLY A 255 5.99 11.24 -46.04
C GLY A 255 6.28 9.88 -46.68
N LEU A 256 6.72 8.86 -45.92
CA LEU A 256 6.82 7.51 -46.49
C LEU A 256 5.45 6.86 -46.74
N ALA A 257 4.39 7.37 -46.11
CA ALA A 257 3.03 6.92 -46.35
C ALA A 257 2.32 7.64 -47.52
N ASP A 258 2.88 8.74 -48.04
CA ASP A 258 2.35 9.50 -49.18
C ASP A 258 2.48 8.67 -50.47
N ASN A 259 1.48 7.83 -50.72
CA ASN A 259 1.47 6.89 -51.84
C ASN A 259 0.95 7.53 -53.12
N ASN A 260 0.10 8.56 -53.00
CA ASN A 260 -0.45 9.27 -54.15
C ASN A 260 0.46 10.43 -54.63
N ASN A 261 1.52 10.73 -53.88
CA ASN A 261 2.51 11.79 -54.12
C ASN A 261 1.87 13.19 -54.17
N ASP A 262 0.81 13.42 -53.40
CA ASP A 262 0.16 14.73 -53.29
C ASP A 262 0.81 15.66 -52.25
N GLN A 263 1.92 15.20 -51.64
CA GLN A 263 2.70 15.89 -50.60
C GLN A 263 1.93 16.10 -49.29
N LEU A 264 0.82 15.39 -49.10
CA LEU A 264 0.06 15.37 -47.87
C LEU A 264 0.04 13.94 -47.34
N VAL A 265 0.05 13.79 -46.02
CA VAL A 265 -0.10 12.49 -45.37
C VAL A 265 -1.44 12.47 -44.65
N THR A 266 -2.34 11.61 -45.12
CA THR A 266 -3.68 11.44 -44.56
C THR A 266 -3.74 10.31 -43.52
N LEU A 267 -4.77 10.34 -42.67
CA LEU A 267 -5.02 9.27 -41.69
C LEU A 267 -5.19 7.90 -42.38
N TYR A 268 -5.81 7.87 -43.56
CA TYR A 268 -5.95 6.65 -44.37
C TYR A 268 -4.60 6.06 -44.77
N GLU A 269 -3.68 6.91 -45.25
CA GLU A 269 -2.34 6.50 -45.67
C GLU A 269 -1.50 6.03 -44.50
N VAL A 270 -1.52 6.76 -43.38
CA VAL A 270 -0.83 6.34 -42.16
C VAL A 270 -1.36 5.00 -41.67
N GLY A 271 -2.68 4.80 -41.62
CA GLY A 271 -3.28 3.54 -41.19
C GLY A 271 -2.81 2.36 -42.03
N ARG A 272 -2.85 2.49 -43.35
CA ARG A 272 -2.39 1.43 -44.26
C ARG A 272 -0.88 1.18 -44.14
N TYR A 273 -0.08 2.24 -44.10
CA TYR A 273 1.37 2.13 -43.97
C TYR A 273 1.76 1.39 -42.68
N LEU A 274 1.15 1.77 -41.56
CA LEU A 274 1.38 1.14 -40.26
C LEU A 274 0.96 -0.33 -40.25
N GLU A 275 -0.23 -0.64 -40.76
CA GLU A 275 -0.72 -2.02 -40.83
C GLU A 275 0.20 -2.91 -41.68
N ASP A 276 0.64 -2.43 -42.85
CA ASP A 276 1.52 -3.17 -43.76
C ASP A 276 2.93 -3.38 -43.16
N HIS A 277 3.54 -2.33 -42.57
CA HIS A 277 4.93 -2.37 -42.11
C HIS A 277 5.07 -2.97 -40.71
N VAL A 278 4.31 -2.48 -39.73
CA VAL A 278 4.45 -2.95 -38.33
C VAL A 278 4.13 -4.44 -38.25
N THR A 279 3.01 -4.88 -38.83
CA THR A 279 2.57 -6.28 -38.78
C THR A 279 3.58 -7.22 -39.45
N ALA A 280 4.18 -6.79 -40.56
CA ALA A 280 5.18 -7.59 -41.28
C ALA A 280 6.53 -7.65 -40.55
N GLU A 281 6.98 -6.52 -39.99
CA GLU A 281 8.30 -6.40 -39.35
C GLU A 281 8.40 -7.10 -37.99
N VAL A 282 7.30 -7.18 -37.24
CA VAL A 282 7.27 -7.84 -35.92
C VAL A 282 6.98 -9.35 -35.98
N ALA A 283 6.67 -9.87 -37.17
CA ALA A 283 6.36 -11.28 -37.36
C ALA A 283 7.51 -12.19 -36.85
N PRO A 284 7.22 -13.31 -36.18
CA PRO A 284 5.90 -13.95 -36.03
C PRO A 284 5.07 -13.45 -34.83
N VAL A 285 5.51 -12.42 -34.10
CA VAL A 285 4.74 -11.83 -33.00
C VAL A 285 3.66 -10.92 -33.58
N SER A 286 2.45 -10.95 -33.00
CA SER A 286 1.33 -10.12 -33.47
C SER A 286 1.38 -8.74 -32.84
N GLN A 287 1.45 -7.71 -33.68
CA GLN A 287 1.23 -6.31 -33.32
C GLN A 287 0.54 -5.63 -34.51
N VAL A 288 -0.77 -5.39 -34.39
CA VAL A 288 -1.58 -4.77 -35.44
C VAL A 288 -2.06 -3.40 -34.99
N PRO A 289 -1.51 -2.29 -35.54
CA PRO A 289 -1.92 -0.94 -35.19
C PRO A 289 -3.42 -0.69 -35.41
N LEU A 290 -4.02 0.17 -34.59
CA LEU A 290 -5.43 0.53 -34.68
C LEU A 290 -5.59 2.04 -34.88
N VAL A 291 -6.28 2.42 -35.95
CA VAL A 291 -6.51 3.83 -36.30
C VAL A 291 -8.01 4.13 -36.31
N VAL A 292 -8.41 5.17 -35.58
CA VAL A 292 -9.80 5.65 -35.46
C VAL A 292 -9.85 7.13 -35.81
N GLY A 293 -10.83 7.54 -36.61
CA GLY A 293 -11.06 8.93 -37.02
C GLY A 293 -11.48 9.05 -38.48
N SER A 294 -11.64 10.28 -38.96
CA SER A 294 -11.92 10.56 -40.38
C SER A 294 -10.74 10.17 -41.26
N ARG A 295 -10.95 9.25 -42.20
CA ARG A 295 -9.90 8.76 -43.13
C ARG A 295 -9.28 9.85 -44.01
N THR A 296 -10.01 10.92 -44.28
CA THR A 296 -9.57 12.04 -45.14
C THR A 296 -8.78 13.09 -44.39
N GLU A 297 -8.60 12.92 -43.08
CA GLU A 297 -7.98 13.90 -42.23
C GLU A 297 -6.47 14.02 -42.51
N LYS A 298 -5.98 15.25 -42.63
CA LYS A 298 -4.56 15.53 -42.88
C LYS A 298 -3.81 15.51 -41.55
N LEU A 299 -2.68 14.81 -41.51
CA LEU A 299 -1.84 14.68 -40.31
C LEU A 299 -0.54 15.48 -40.44
N SER A 300 0.07 15.50 -41.64
CA SER A 300 1.29 16.24 -41.90
C SER A 300 1.43 16.61 -43.38
N SER A 301 2.34 17.55 -43.66
CA SER A 301 2.78 17.89 -45.00
C SER A 301 4.20 17.36 -45.25
N VAL A 302 4.45 16.87 -46.46
CA VAL A 302 5.72 16.27 -46.84
C VAL A 302 6.71 17.36 -47.25
N ASP A 303 7.82 17.48 -46.53
CA ASP A 303 8.98 18.22 -47.02
C ASP A 303 9.81 17.30 -47.92
N THR A 304 9.83 17.59 -49.20
CA THR A 304 10.49 16.75 -50.22
C THR A 304 12.00 16.62 -50.01
N LYS A 305 12.66 17.59 -49.36
CA LYS A 305 14.09 17.52 -49.05
C LYS A 305 14.34 16.61 -47.86
N LEU A 306 13.55 16.75 -46.79
CA LEU A 306 13.62 15.87 -45.62
C LEU A 306 13.27 14.42 -46.01
N LEU A 307 12.25 14.22 -46.83
CA LEU A 307 11.87 12.89 -47.33
C LEU A 307 12.97 12.27 -48.20
N ALA A 308 13.62 13.05 -49.07
CA ALA A 308 14.74 12.57 -49.88
C ALA A 308 15.95 12.18 -49.01
N GLN A 309 16.25 12.96 -47.97
CA GLN A 309 17.29 12.63 -47.00
C GLN A 309 16.98 11.34 -46.24
N LEU A 310 15.73 11.19 -45.78
CA LEU A 310 15.25 9.99 -45.10
C LEU A 310 15.37 8.74 -46.00
N ARG A 311 15.02 8.84 -47.29
CA ARG A 311 15.20 7.76 -48.28
C ARG A 311 16.66 7.44 -48.60
N SER A 312 17.57 8.40 -48.44
CA SER A 312 19.01 8.24 -48.78
C SER A 312 19.84 7.53 -47.70
N GLY A 313 19.28 7.28 -46.51
CA GLY A 313 19.98 6.62 -45.40
C GLY A 313 21.12 7.42 -44.78
N GLN A 314 21.30 8.71 -45.13
CA GLN A 314 22.34 9.56 -44.55
C GLN A 314 21.94 10.10 -43.16
N LYS A 315 22.54 9.49 -42.11
CA LYS A 315 22.44 9.83 -40.67
C LYS A 315 21.05 9.69 -40.04
N SER A 316 21.04 9.30 -38.76
CA SER A 316 19.82 9.01 -37.99
C SER A 316 18.84 10.19 -37.99
N GLN A 317 17.54 9.89 -38.00
CA GLN A 317 16.42 10.84 -37.83
C GLN A 317 16.64 11.88 -36.71
N MET A 318 17.48 11.56 -35.70
CA MET A 318 17.83 12.40 -34.56
C MET A 318 18.87 13.49 -34.86
N ALA A 319 19.72 13.34 -35.88
CA ALA A 319 20.85 14.26 -36.11
C ALA A 319 20.47 15.54 -36.88
N LEU A 320 19.26 15.59 -37.46
CA LEU A 320 18.88 16.67 -38.38
C LEU A 320 18.25 17.90 -37.71
N LEU A 321 17.86 17.80 -36.43
CA LEU A 321 17.17 18.86 -35.68
C LEU A 321 17.65 18.89 -34.22
N SER A 322 18.96 19.07 -34.00
CA SER A 322 19.49 19.27 -32.66
C SER A 322 19.49 20.76 -32.28
N ALA A 323 18.96 21.02 -31.08
CA ALA A 323 19.09 22.23 -30.25
C ALA A 323 18.73 23.58 -30.91
N VAL A 324 17.43 23.86 -31.02
CA VAL A 324 16.97 25.24 -30.87
C VAL A 324 16.57 25.43 -29.41
N ASP A 325 17.48 25.96 -28.59
CA ASP A 325 17.17 26.55 -27.29
C ASP A 325 16.26 27.76 -27.56
N SER A 326 14.96 27.51 -27.59
CA SER A 326 13.97 28.59 -27.56
C SER A 326 13.88 29.08 -26.12
N ARG A 327 14.29 30.33 -25.88
CA ARG A 327 13.99 31.04 -24.63
C ARG A 327 12.48 31.05 -24.46
N GLY A 328 11.96 30.25 -23.53
CA GLY A 328 10.52 30.12 -23.32
C GLY A 328 9.90 31.36 -22.67
N VAL A 329 8.56 31.40 -22.63
CA VAL A 329 7.76 32.46 -21.97
C VAL A 329 8.24 32.80 -20.56
N GLU A 330 8.78 31.84 -19.81
CA GLU A 330 9.36 32.08 -18.47
C GLU A 330 10.54 33.05 -18.51
N ASP A 331 11.52 32.83 -19.39
CA ASP A 331 12.71 33.70 -19.48
C ASP A 331 12.35 35.10 -19.97
N GLU A 332 11.40 35.19 -20.92
CA GLU A 332 10.86 36.45 -21.43
C GLU A 332 10.19 37.27 -20.32
N VAL A 333 9.28 36.65 -19.57
CA VAL A 333 8.55 37.30 -18.48
C VAL A 333 9.51 37.70 -17.35
N LEU A 334 10.45 36.83 -16.97
CA LEU A 334 11.39 37.09 -15.88
C LEU A 334 12.44 38.16 -16.23
N ALA A 335 12.71 38.41 -17.51
CA ALA A 335 13.56 39.51 -17.94
C ALA A 335 12.88 40.88 -17.74
N GLY A 336 11.55 40.93 -17.75
CA GLY A 336 10.76 42.16 -17.64
C GLY A 336 10.31 42.56 -16.22
N VAL A 337 10.62 41.75 -15.20
CA VAL A 337 10.23 42.01 -13.80
C VAL A 337 11.38 42.52 -12.93
N ASP A 338 11.02 43.19 -11.85
CA ASP A 338 11.98 43.73 -10.89
C ASP A 338 12.83 42.64 -10.23
N THR A 339 14.06 42.99 -9.81
CA THR A 339 15.00 42.02 -9.25
C THR A 339 14.46 41.32 -7.99
N SER A 340 13.63 42.00 -7.20
CA SER A 340 12.97 41.43 -6.02
C SER A 340 11.95 40.35 -6.39
N ILE A 341 11.10 40.60 -7.39
CA ILE A 341 10.09 39.66 -7.91
C ILE A 341 10.81 38.43 -8.49
N ARG A 342 11.86 38.65 -9.29
CA ARG A 342 12.67 37.55 -9.84
C ARG A 342 13.29 36.69 -8.74
N LYS A 343 13.84 37.29 -7.69
CA LYS A 343 14.38 36.54 -6.54
C LYS A 343 13.29 35.74 -5.82
N MET A 344 12.09 36.29 -5.66
CA MET A 344 10.96 35.62 -5.04
C MET A 344 10.47 34.43 -5.89
N TYR A 345 10.39 34.60 -7.21
CA TYR A 345 10.06 33.50 -8.13
C TYR A 345 11.09 32.37 -8.07
N LEU A 346 12.38 32.69 -8.00
CA LEU A 346 13.44 31.69 -7.82
C LEU A 346 13.36 31.02 -6.45
N ALA A 347 13.00 31.75 -5.39
CA ALA A 347 12.77 31.20 -4.06
C ALA A 347 11.57 30.25 -4.03
N PHE A 348 10.48 30.59 -4.75
CA PHE A 348 9.34 29.71 -4.98
C PHE A 348 9.77 28.41 -5.67
N LYS A 349 10.48 28.47 -6.80
CA LYS A 349 11.00 27.28 -7.49
C LYS A 349 11.91 26.44 -6.60
N LYS A 350 12.74 27.09 -5.77
CA LYS A 350 13.60 26.41 -4.81
C LYS A 350 12.77 25.71 -3.73
N ALA A 351 11.80 26.38 -3.12
CA ALA A 351 10.93 25.82 -2.09
C ALA A 351 10.12 24.62 -2.62
N LEU A 352 9.61 24.72 -3.85
CA LEU A 352 8.98 23.62 -4.57
C LEU A 352 9.91 22.42 -4.74
N LYS A 353 11.15 22.65 -5.21
CA LYS A 353 12.16 21.60 -5.39
C LYS A 353 12.56 20.93 -4.07
N GLU A 354 12.66 21.71 -3.00
CA GLU A 354 13.02 21.25 -1.65
C GLU A 354 11.81 20.73 -0.85
N LYS A 355 10.60 20.70 -1.45
CA LYS A 355 9.34 20.26 -0.83
C LYS A 355 8.98 21.04 0.45
N ILE A 356 9.37 22.31 0.52
CA ILE A 356 9.07 23.22 1.64
C ILE A 356 7.73 23.91 1.34
N PHE A 357 6.63 23.22 1.58
CA PHE A 357 5.31 23.70 1.13
C PHE A 357 4.68 24.75 2.04
N PHE A 358 4.65 24.52 3.36
CA PHE A 358 3.87 25.34 4.29
C PHE A 358 4.68 25.99 5.41
N GLU A 359 5.80 25.40 5.80
CA GLU A 359 6.60 25.87 6.94
C GLU A 359 8.07 26.07 6.54
N PRO A 360 8.74 27.14 7.00
CA PRO A 360 8.19 28.21 7.84
C PRO A 360 7.25 29.15 7.06
N GLN A 361 6.24 29.71 7.73
CA GLN A 361 5.17 30.52 7.13
C GLN A 361 5.62 31.71 6.25
N THR A 362 6.86 32.18 6.40
CA THR A 362 7.40 33.32 5.63
C THR A 362 8.45 32.93 4.58
N ALA A 363 8.76 31.64 4.45
CA ALA A 363 9.77 31.14 3.50
C ALA A 363 9.41 29.74 2.98
N CYS A 364 8.17 29.57 2.55
CA CYS A 364 7.64 28.34 1.99
C CYS A 364 6.98 28.58 0.62
N ALA A 365 6.70 27.51 -0.12
CA ALA A 365 6.12 27.60 -1.45
C ALA A 365 4.76 28.33 -1.45
N ASP A 366 3.89 28.07 -0.47
CA ASP A 366 2.57 28.70 -0.36
C ASP A 366 2.69 30.22 -0.17
N TYR A 367 3.59 30.65 0.72
CA TYR A 367 3.87 32.07 0.97
C TYR A 367 4.34 32.80 -0.29
N TYR A 368 5.30 32.21 -1.02
CA TYR A 368 5.78 32.84 -2.24
C TYR A 368 4.72 32.82 -3.34
N TYR A 369 3.94 31.74 -3.45
CA TYR A 369 2.87 31.62 -4.44
C TYR A 369 1.81 32.72 -4.27
N GLU A 370 1.32 32.95 -3.04
CA GLU A 370 0.31 33.97 -2.74
C GLU A 370 0.77 35.39 -3.10
N GLN A 371 2.07 35.67 -3.00
CA GLN A 371 2.63 36.96 -3.42
C GLN A 371 2.81 37.06 -4.94
N LEU A 372 3.31 35.98 -5.56
CA LEU A 372 3.58 35.95 -6.99
C LEU A 372 2.29 35.94 -7.83
N ILE A 373 1.22 35.32 -7.33
CA ILE A 373 -0.09 35.30 -8.00
C ILE A 373 -0.80 36.67 -7.94
N ALA A 374 -0.47 37.49 -6.94
CA ALA A 374 -0.97 38.87 -6.84
C ALA A 374 -0.23 39.84 -7.79
N GLU A 375 0.94 39.47 -8.31
CA GLU A 375 1.78 40.32 -9.17
C GLU A 375 1.29 40.31 -10.63
N PRO A 376 0.75 41.43 -11.15
CA PRO A 376 0.20 41.48 -12.51
C PRO A 376 1.24 41.27 -13.61
N LYS A 377 2.50 41.66 -13.39
CA LYS A 377 3.57 41.43 -14.38
C LYS A 377 3.86 39.94 -14.60
N LEU A 378 3.47 39.08 -13.66
CA LEU A 378 3.60 37.63 -13.76
C LEU A 378 2.34 36.93 -14.30
N ALA A 379 1.33 37.67 -14.76
CA ALA A 379 0.05 37.10 -15.22
C ALA A 379 0.21 35.96 -16.25
N ARG A 380 1.19 36.06 -17.15
CA ARG A 380 1.52 35.02 -18.14
C ARG A 380 2.06 33.72 -17.51
N LEU A 381 2.57 33.77 -16.29
CA LEU A 381 3.11 32.61 -15.54
C LEU A 381 2.15 32.08 -14.47
N HIS A 382 1.11 32.84 -14.10
CA HIS A 382 0.16 32.47 -13.04
C HIS A 382 -0.37 31.06 -13.14
N SER A 383 -0.86 30.67 -14.33
CA SER A 383 -1.43 29.33 -14.50
C SER A 383 -0.37 28.23 -14.43
N THR A 384 0.84 28.49 -14.95
CA THR A 384 1.97 27.54 -14.86
C THR A 384 2.44 27.37 -13.41
N MET A 385 2.57 28.47 -12.65
CA MET A 385 2.91 28.39 -11.22
C MET A 385 1.86 27.58 -10.45
N ARG A 386 0.57 27.86 -10.70
CA ARG A 386 -0.56 27.19 -10.07
C ARG A 386 -0.54 25.67 -10.29
N ARG A 387 -0.40 25.23 -11.55
CA ARG A 387 -0.35 23.81 -11.90
C ARG A 387 0.87 23.11 -11.32
N ASN A 388 2.06 23.71 -11.49
CA ASN A 388 3.30 23.13 -10.97
C ASN A 388 3.26 22.98 -9.45
N TYR A 389 2.68 23.95 -8.75
CA TYR A 389 2.50 23.85 -7.31
C TYR A 389 1.51 22.74 -6.94
N ALA A 390 0.33 22.72 -7.57
CA ALA A 390 -0.70 21.72 -7.31
C ALA A 390 -0.21 20.28 -7.55
N ALA A 391 0.64 20.05 -8.54
CA ALA A 391 1.19 18.72 -8.79
C ALA A 391 2.27 18.30 -7.80
N LEU A 392 3.16 19.20 -7.40
CA LEU A 392 4.18 18.86 -6.40
C LEU A 392 3.57 18.53 -5.03
N LEU A 393 2.45 19.18 -4.69
CA LEU A 393 1.64 18.82 -3.53
C LEU A 393 1.05 17.41 -3.64
N GLN A 394 0.77 16.92 -4.86
CA GLN A 394 0.25 15.57 -5.11
C GLN A 394 1.35 14.50 -5.16
N ASP A 395 2.46 14.78 -5.84
CA ASP A 395 3.58 13.85 -6.08
C ASP A 395 4.07 13.22 -4.77
N GLU A 396 4.25 14.04 -3.74
CA GLU A 396 4.70 13.55 -2.43
C GLU A 396 3.72 12.55 -1.81
N THR A 397 2.42 12.86 -1.84
CA THR A 397 1.40 11.98 -1.27
C THR A 397 1.26 10.66 -2.03
N GLN A 398 1.43 10.71 -3.36
CA GLN A 398 1.36 9.53 -4.21
C GLN A 398 2.57 8.62 -3.99
N GLN A 399 3.78 9.18 -3.95
CA GLN A 399 5.01 8.42 -3.75
C GLN A 399 4.97 7.64 -2.42
N THR A 400 4.57 8.31 -1.33
CA THR A 400 4.44 7.62 -0.03
C THR A 400 3.35 6.56 -0.03
N LEU A 401 2.22 6.79 -0.71
CA LEU A 401 1.20 5.75 -0.86
C LEU A 401 1.74 4.54 -1.62
N ASN A 402 2.49 4.75 -2.70
CA ASN A 402 3.06 3.67 -3.51
C ASN A 402 4.07 2.83 -2.70
N GLU A 403 4.93 3.47 -1.91
CA GLU A 403 5.86 2.77 -1.01
C GLU A 403 5.10 1.86 -0.02
N TRP A 404 4.01 2.37 0.55
CA TRP A 404 3.23 1.62 1.51
C TRP A 404 2.57 0.37 0.90
N LEU A 405 2.04 0.50 -0.32
CA LEU A 405 1.34 -0.60 -1.01
C LEU A 405 2.26 -1.73 -1.45
N LYS A 406 3.55 -1.46 -1.66
CA LYS A 406 4.52 -2.49 -2.11
C LYS A 406 4.93 -3.45 -1.02
N GLY A 407 4.84 -3.05 0.25
CA GLY A 407 5.34 -3.88 1.33
C GLY A 407 6.30 -3.16 2.26
N ALA A 408 6.18 -1.84 2.39
CA ALA A 408 6.70 -1.13 3.56
C ALA A 408 5.60 -0.91 4.63
N PRO A 409 4.80 -1.91 5.07
CA PRO A 409 3.86 -1.71 6.18
C PRO A 409 4.60 -1.61 7.52
N ASP A 410 5.93 -1.56 7.51
CA ASP A 410 6.76 -1.46 8.71
C ASP A 410 7.40 -0.08 8.92
N ALA A 411 6.97 0.96 8.19
CA ALA A 411 7.33 2.34 8.54
C ALA A 411 6.77 2.76 9.92
N SER A 412 5.74 2.06 10.44
CA SER A 412 5.21 2.31 11.79
C SER A 412 5.71 1.36 12.87
N MET A 413 6.56 0.36 12.58
CA MET A 413 7.25 -0.37 13.64
C MET A 413 8.70 -0.76 13.37
N THR A 414 9.19 -0.92 12.12
CA THR A 414 10.47 -1.60 11.98
C THR A 414 11.44 -1.49 10.78
N SER A 415 11.22 -0.71 9.72
CA SER A 415 12.19 -0.64 8.59
C SER A 415 12.97 0.68 8.45
N SER A 416 14.13 0.75 9.11
CA SER A 416 15.20 1.68 8.71
C SER A 416 16.05 1.04 7.60
N ASN A 417 15.82 1.37 6.33
CA ASN A 417 16.65 0.87 5.23
C ASN A 417 17.75 1.90 4.89
N LYS A 418 19.02 1.46 4.80
CA LYS A 418 20.22 2.32 4.79
C LYS A 418 20.68 2.83 3.42
N ASN A 419 19.96 2.54 2.33
CA ASN A 419 20.45 2.80 0.97
C ASN A 419 19.79 3.97 0.24
N ASP A 420 18.93 4.75 0.89
CA ASP A 420 18.45 6.01 0.32
C ASP A 420 18.74 7.19 1.25
N HIS A 421 19.15 8.32 0.67
CA HIS A 421 19.73 9.48 1.35
C HIS A 421 18.68 10.34 2.10
N SER A 422 17.47 9.81 2.34
CA SER A 422 16.38 10.51 3.03
C SER A 422 15.92 9.72 4.26
N ARG A 423 16.71 9.79 5.34
CA ARG A 423 16.30 9.22 6.63
C ARG A 423 15.15 10.04 7.22
N ILE A 424 13.99 9.42 7.32
CA ILE A 424 12.84 9.96 8.05
C ILE A 424 12.62 9.03 9.26
N THR A 425 12.81 9.53 10.47
CA THR A 425 12.46 8.83 11.72
C THR A 425 10.95 8.55 11.77
N VAL A 426 10.48 7.55 12.55
CA VAL A 426 9.02 7.30 12.74
C VAL A 426 8.27 8.59 13.08
N LYS A 427 8.89 9.46 13.89
CA LYS A 427 8.35 10.77 14.25
C LYS A 427 8.30 11.74 13.07
N GLU A 428 9.33 11.80 12.23
CA GLU A 428 9.34 12.62 11.02
C GLU A 428 8.38 12.07 9.95
N PHE A 429 8.17 10.74 9.91
CA PHE A 429 7.23 10.08 9.00
C PHE A 429 5.79 10.38 9.41
N ASP A 430 5.49 10.25 10.70
CA ASP A 430 4.22 10.68 11.29
C ASP A 430 3.98 12.17 11.06
N GLN A 431 5.01 13.01 11.19
CA GLN A 431 4.88 14.45 10.94
C GLN A 431 4.63 14.76 9.46
N ARG A 432 5.25 14.01 8.56
CA ARG A 432 5.09 14.14 7.11
C ARG A 432 3.68 13.71 6.66
N ILE A 433 3.19 12.55 7.09
CA ILE A 433 1.84 12.09 6.71
C ILE A 433 0.75 13.04 7.23
N ARG A 434 0.94 13.66 8.40
CA ARG A 434 0.01 14.65 8.95
C ARG A 434 -0.20 15.87 8.05
N SER A 435 0.76 16.20 7.17
CA SER A 435 0.59 17.32 6.22
C SER A 435 -0.17 16.92 4.95
N TYR A 436 -0.32 15.63 4.65
CA TYR A 436 -0.87 15.16 3.37
C TYR A 436 -2.32 15.59 3.11
N PRO A 437 -3.25 15.51 4.08
CA PRO A 437 -4.59 16.06 3.87
C PRO A 437 -4.55 17.55 3.47
N ARG A 438 -3.69 18.35 4.11
CA ARG A 438 -3.49 19.77 3.79
C ARG A 438 -2.87 19.96 2.40
N CYS A 439 -1.89 19.15 2.01
CA CYS A 439 -1.32 19.19 0.66
C CYS A 439 -2.40 18.91 -0.40
N ILE A 440 -3.22 17.89 -0.18
CA ILE A 440 -4.26 17.46 -1.13
C ILE A 440 -5.40 18.49 -1.19
N ASP A 441 -5.85 19.00 -0.04
CA ASP A 441 -6.86 20.07 0.01
C ASP A 441 -6.36 21.31 -0.74
N ARG A 442 -5.10 21.71 -0.52
CA ARG A 442 -4.49 22.84 -1.24
C ARG A 442 -4.38 22.59 -2.74
N ALA A 443 -4.00 21.39 -3.17
CA ALA A 443 -4.00 21.03 -4.59
C ALA A 443 -5.41 21.10 -5.19
N ALA A 444 -6.42 20.63 -4.45
CA ALA A 444 -7.81 20.68 -4.88
C ALA A 444 -8.36 22.11 -4.98
N GLU A 445 -7.93 23.02 -4.09
CA GLU A 445 -8.23 24.46 -4.18
C GLU A 445 -7.62 25.10 -5.43
N LEU A 446 -6.34 24.83 -5.71
CA LEU A 446 -5.61 25.40 -6.84
C LEU A 446 -6.21 24.96 -8.19
N LEU A 447 -6.63 23.69 -8.29
CA LEU A 447 -7.20 23.11 -9.50
C LEU A 447 -8.71 23.37 -9.65
N GLY A 448 -9.44 23.43 -8.53
CA GLY A 448 -10.87 23.68 -8.49
C GLY A 448 -11.75 22.43 -8.68
N PRO A 449 -13.05 22.51 -8.32
CA PRO A 449 -13.96 21.36 -8.27
C PRO A 449 -14.39 20.79 -9.63
N GLN A 450 -14.20 21.54 -10.72
CA GLN A 450 -14.50 21.08 -12.09
C GLN A 450 -13.34 20.31 -12.72
N HIS A 451 -12.21 20.22 -12.03
CA HIS A 451 -11.04 19.51 -12.52
C HIS A 451 -11.30 17.99 -12.55
N TYR A 452 -10.89 17.29 -13.62
CA TYR A 452 -11.12 15.84 -13.72
C TYR A 452 -10.44 15.04 -12.59
N MET A 453 -9.29 15.52 -12.08
CA MET A 453 -8.61 14.94 -10.91
C MET A 453 -9.28 15.23 -9.56
N TYR A 454 -10.26 16.15 -9.47
CA TYR A 454 -10.86 16.54 -8.20
C TYR A 454 -11.41 15.35 -7.41
N ARG A 455 -12.06 14.41 -8.12
CA ARG A 455 -12.57 13.15 -7.55
C ARG A 455 -11.47 12.29 -6.92
N ASN A 456 -10.33 12.14 -7.60
CA ASN A 456 -9.16 11.42 -7.11
C ASN A 456 -8.58 12.09 -5.85
N LEU A 457 -8.49 13.43 -5.85
CA LEU A 457 -7.97 14.22 -4.72
C LEU A 457 -8.86 14.05 -3.49
N GLN A 458 -10.18 14.18 -3.63
CA GLN A 458 -11.10 14.05 -2.50
C GLN A 458 -11.09 12.63 -1.91
N ALA A 459 -11.03 11.60 -2.74
CA ALA A 459 -10.89 10.22 -2.27
C ALA A 459 -9.60 10.02 -1.45
N ARG A 460 -8.46 10.50 -1.97
CA ARG A 460 -7.14 10.36 -1.32
C ARG A 460 -7.05 11.16 -0.03
N ARG A 461 -7.59 12.37 -0.01
CA ARG A 461 -7.67 13.21 1.20
C ARG A 461 -8.41 12.49 2.32
N ASN A 462 -9.60 11.98 2.02
CA ASN A 462 -10.40 11.21 2.98
C ASN A 462 -9.69 9.92 3.42
N PHE A 463 -8.96 9.26 2.53
CA PHE A 463 -8.16 8.10 2.91
C PHE A 463 -7.08 8.44 3.93
N PHE A 464 -6.26 9.48 3.70
CA PHE A 464 -5.22 9.88 4.64
C PHE A 464 -5.78 10.36 5.98
N GLU A 465 -6.93 11.05 5.99
CA GLU A 465 -7.62 11.42 7.22
C GLU A 465 -8.07 10.19 8.02
N GLY A 466 -8.70 9.23 7.34
CA GLY A 466 -9.10 7.97 7.96
C GLY A 466 -7.90 7.18 8.50
N PHE A 467 -6.79 7.16 7.76
CA PHE A 467 -5.55 6.54 8.17
C PHE A 467 -4.93 7.21 9.40
N LEU A 468 -4.83 8.54 9.39
CA LEU A 468 -4.30 9.31 10.52
C LEU A 468 -5.13 9.08 11.77
N VAL A 469 -6.46 9.08 11.67
CA VAL A 469 -7.35 8.80 12.81
C VAL A 469 -7.18 7.35 13.30
N ALA A 470 -7.12 6.38 12.39
CA ALA A 470 -6.95 4.97 12.76
C ALA A 470 -5.62 4.70 13.49
N ASN A 471 -4.59 5.51 13.22
CA ASN A 471 -3.23 5.33 13.75
C ASN A 471 -2.80 6.43 14.75
N SER A 472 -3.69 7.38 15.11
CA SER A 472 -3.33 8.50 16.00
C SER A 472 -3.22 8.10 17.48
N ASP A 473 -3.89 7.01 17.90
CA ASP A 473 -3.93 6.56 19.28
C ASP A 473 -3.21 5.22 19.46
N HIS A 474 -2.33 5.15 20.46
CA HIS A 474 -1.66 3.91 20.86
C HIS A 474 -2.65 2.90 21.52
N ASN A 475 -3.89 3.32 21.77
CA ASN A 475 -4.96 2.51 22.32
C ASN A 475 -6.21 2.58 21.43
N PRO A 476 -6.30 1.72 20.40
CA PRO A 476 -7.44 1.70 19.49
C PRO A 476 -8.74 1.40 20.25
N ASN A 477 -9.74 2.26 20.09
CA ASN A 477 -11.05 2.11 20.71
C ASN A 477 -12.17 2.31 19.68
N LYS A 478 -13.41 1.97 20.06
CA LYS A 478 -14.56 2.00 19.15
C LYS A 478 -14.83 3.39 18.58
N ASP A 479 -14.62 4.46 19.33
CA ASP A 479 -14.89 5.84 18.88
C ASP A 479 -13.87 6.29 17.82
N VAL A 480 -12.59 5.97 18.04
CA VAL A 480 -11.52 6.16 17.05
C VAL A 480 -11.83 5.37 15.78
N GLY A 481 -12.20 4.09 15.94
CA GLY A 481 -12.57 3.24 14.83
C GLY A 481 -13.77 3.75 14.03
N GLN A 482 -14.80 4.28 14.69
CA GLN A 482 -15.98 4.85 14.02
C GLN A 482 -15.61 6.08 13.18
N ARG A 483 -14.79 7.00 13.73
CA ARG A 483 -14.32 8.18 13.01
C ARG A 483 -13.45 7.81 11.80
N ALA A 484 -12.52 6.87 11.96
CA ALA A 484 -11.70 6.38 10.85
C ALA A 484 -12.57 5.77 9.73
N LEU A 485 -13.56 4.94 10.08
CA LEU A 485 -14.47 4.34 9.10
C LEU A 485 -15.34 5.39 8.38
N GLN A 486 -15.68 6.51 9.01
CA GLN A 486 -16.42 7.59 8.35
C GLN A 486 -15.61 8.18 7.20
N PHE A 487 -14.34 8.48 7.43
CA PHE A 487 -13.43 8.96 6.40
C PHE A 487 -13.20 7.92 5.30
N PHE A 488 -12.97 6.65 5.65
CA PHE A 488 -12.82 5.59 4.64
C PHE A 488 -14.08 5.40 3.79
N ARG A 489 -15.28 5.50 4.38
CA ARG A 489 -16.54 5.46 3.61
C ARG A 489 -16.67 6.65 2.68
N SER A 490 -16.34 7.86 3.14
CA SER A 490 -16.34 9.06 2.28
C SER A 490 -15.33 8.93 1.14
N SER A 491 -14.15 8.35 1.39
CA SER A 491 -13.20 8.03 0.33
C SER A 491 -13.80 7.10 -0.73
N LEU A 492 -14.56 6.08 -0.31
CA LEU A 492 -15.23 5.13 -1.21
C LEU A 492 -16.46 5.70 -1.94
N GLU A 493 -17.12 6.72 -1.39
CA GLU A 493 -18.18 7.48 -2.09
C GLU A 493 -17.59 8.22 -3.29
N TRP A 494 -16.41 8.81 -3.11
CA TRP A 494 -15.65 9.38 -4.23
C TRP A 494 -15.16 8.27 -5.15
N MET A 495 -14.48 7.23 -4.67
CA MET A 495 -13.97 6.14 -5.53
C MET A 495 -14.18 4.75 -4.91
N PRO A 496 -15.13 3.94 -5.42
CA PRO A 496 -15.53 2.69 -4.76
C PRO A 496 -14.53 1.53 -4.90
N ASP A 497 -13.64 1.58 -5.90
CA ASP A 497 -12.76 0.47 -6.28
C ASP A 497 -11.32 0.64 -5.74
N GLN A 498 -11.19 1.14 -4.51
CA GLN A 498 -9.90 1.39 -3.85
C GLN A 498 -9.51 0.24 -2.90
N PRO A 499 -8.69 -0.74 -3.32
CA PRO A 499 -8.34 -1.91 -2.50
C PRO A 499 -7.65 -1.55 -1.18
N HIS A 500 -6.84 -0.49 -1.19
CA HIS A 500 -6.08 -0.03 -0.02
C HIS A 500 -6.98 0.54 1.09
N VAL A 501 -8.10 1.17 0.73
CA VAL A 501 -9.09 1.65 1.70
C VAL A 501 -9.74 0.47 2.40
N TYR A 502 -10.17 -0.57 1.66
CA TYR A 502 -10.75 -1.77 2.26
C TYR A 502 -9.76 -2.52 3.16
N TRP A 503 -8.48 -2.58 2.77
CA TRP A 503 -7.43 -3.14 3.62
C TRP A 503 -7.29 -2.38 4.94
N GLN A 504 -7.31 -1.05 4.93
CA GLN A 504 -7.27 -0.27 6.18
C GLN A 504 -8.54 -0.41 7.02
N MET A 505 -9.71 -0.54 6.39
CA MET A 505 -10.94 -0.86 7.10
C MET A 505 -10.81 -2.20 7.84
N SER A 506 -10.18 -3.23 7.25
CA SER A 506 -9.98 -4.52 7.93
C SER A 506 -9.13 -4.38 9.19
N HIS A 507 -8.10 -3.53 9.17
CA HIS A 507 -7.28 -3.22 10.35
C HIS A 507 -8.09 -2.52 11.45
N VAL A 508 -8.94 -1.55 11.07
CA VAL A 508 -9.83 -0.88 12.04
C VAL A 508 -10.78 -1.89 12.71
N PHE A 509 -11.36 -2.82 11.95
CA PHE A 509 -12.18 -3.89 12.51
C PHE A 509 -11.37 -4.86 13.39
N ALA A 510 -10.10 -5.12 13.06
CA ALA A 510 -9.19 -5.90 13.89
C ALA A 510 -8.92 -5.26 15.23
N PHE A 511 -8.57 -3.98 15.26
CA PHE A 511 -8.00 -3.35 16.45
C PHE A 511 -9.03 -2.57 17.27
N SER A 512 -9.91 -1.81 16.62
CA SER A 512 -10.86 -0.94 17.32
C SER A 512 -12.16 -1.65 17.71
N PHE A 513 -12.60 -2.61 16.89
CA PHE A 513 -13.88 -3.32 17.09
C PHE A 513 -13.73 -4.77 17.52
N GLN A 514 -12.58 -5.38 17.26
CA GLN A 514 -12.31 -6.81 17.47
C GLN A 514 -13.34 -7.71 16.77
N GLN A 515 -13.74 -7.33 15.56
CA GLN A 515 -14.75 -8.05 14.75
C GLN A 515 -14.08 -8.81 13.61
N ILE A 516 -13.90 -10.11 13.82
CA ILE A 516 -13.16 -11.00 12.91
C ILE A 516 -13.87 -11.15 11.55
N ASP A 517 -15.19 -11.33 11.55
CA ASP A 517 -15.96 -11.51 10.30
C ASP A 517 -15.86 -10.27 9.40
N SER A 518 -15.90 -9.07 9.99
CA SER A 518 -15.74 -7.81 9.26
C SER A 518 -14.31 -7.63 8.77
N LEU A 519 -13.30 -7.95 9.59
CA LEU A 519 -11.90 -7.99 9.15
C LEU A 519 -11.74 -8.86 7.91
N GLU A 520 -12.26 -10.09 7.91
CA GLU A 520 -12.13 -11.00 6.77
C GLU A 520 -12.91 -10.51 5.54
N TYR A 521 -14.11 -9.96 5.73
CA TYR A 521 -14.90 -9.39 4.65
C TYR A 521 -14.15 -8.27 3.91
N TYR A 522 -13.58 -7.33 4.67
CA TYR A 522 -12.87 -6.19 4.08
C TYR A 522 -11.51 -6.59 3.50
N THR A 523 -10.81 -7.55 4.12
CA THR A 523 -9.63 -8.18 3.51
C THR A 523 -9.99 -8.84 2.18
N GLN A 524 -11.08 -9.62 2.13
CA GLN A 524 -11.49 -10.29 0.90
C GLN A 524 -11.83 -9.30 -0.20
N LYS A 525 -12.52 -8.18 0.11
CA LYS A 525 -12.75 -7.10 -0.86
C LYS A 525 -11.46 -6.53 -1.43
N ALA A 526 -10.45 -6.27 -0.59
CA ALA A 526 -9.15 -5.78 -1.04
C ALA A 526 -8.48 -6.78 -2.00
N ILE A 527 -8.54 -8.09 -1.69
CA ILE A 527 -7.96 -9.14 -2.53
C ILE A 527 -8.77 -9.36 -3.81
N ASP A 528 -10.09 -9.19 -3.79
CA ASP A 528 -10.93 -9.34 -4.97
C ASP A 528 -10.64 -8.24 -6.00
N LEU A 529 -10.43 -7.01 -5.51
CA LEU A 529 -9.98 -5.88 -6.31
C LEU A 529 -8.54 -6.06 -6.80
N GLN A 530 -7.59 -6.45 -5.92
CA GLN A 530 -6.20 -6.73 -6.29
C GLN A 530 -5.71 -8.11 -5.78
N PRO A 531 -5.90 -9.19 -6.56
CA PRO A 531 -5.60 -10.55 -6.13
C PRO A 531 -4.12 -10.94 -6.14
N GLY A 532 -3.31 -10.20 -6.88
CA GLY A 532 -1.85 -10.34 -6.87
C GLY A 532 -1.18 -9.57 -5.72
N TRP A 533 -1.96 -8.91 -4.86
CA TRP A 533 -1.46 -8.13 -3.73
C TRP A 533 -1.34 -9.00 -2.48
N ILE A 534 -0.10 -9.15 -2.04
CA ILE A 534 0.26 -10.07 -0.97
C ILE A 534 -0.10 -9.51 0.41
N LEU A 535 0.01 -8.18 0.60
CA LEU A 535 -0.09 -7.54 1.92
C LEU A 535 -1.39 -7.83 2.68
N PRO A 536 -2.59 -7.73 2.07
CA PRO A 536 -3.82 -8.05 2.78
C PRO A 536 -3.83 -9.50 3.29
N CYS A 537 -3.26 -10.44 2.54
CA CYS A 537 -3.17 -11.84 2.96
C CYS A 537 -2.20 -12.00 4.14
N VAL A 538 -0.96 -11.50 4.03
CA VAL A 538 0.06 -11.67 5.08
C VAL A 538 -0.30 -10.93 6.37
N ASN A 539 -0.87 -9.73 6.28
CA ASN A 539 -1.32 -8.97 7.45
C ASN A 539 -2.52 -9.64 8.11
N THR A 540 -3.50 -10.12 7.33
CA THR A 540 -4.64 -10.85 7.91
C THR A 540 -4.20 -12.15 8.57
N ALA A 541 -3.26 -12.88 7.97
CA ALA A 541 -2.66 -14.06 8.59
C ALA A 541 -1.97 -13.73 9.92
N PHE A 542 -1.18 -12.65 9.95
CA PHE A 542 -0.55 -12.16 11.16
C PHE A 542 -1.58 -11.83 12.25
N LEU A 543 -2.60 -11.02 11.93
CA LEU A 543 -3.63 -10.61 12.87
C LEU A 543 -4.38 -11.84 13.43
N LEU A 544 -4.83 -12.75 12.57
CA LEU A 544 -5.56 -13.94 12.98
C LEU A 544 -4.71 -14.90 13.82
N GLY A 545 -3.45 -15.13 13.44
CA GLY A 545 -2.56 -16.05 14.13
C GLY A 545 -1.99 -15.47 15.43
N PHE A 546 -1.54 -14.22 15.41
CA PHE A 546 -0.87 -13.57 16.53
C PHE A 546 -1.85 -12.98 17.54
N ASN A 547 -2.88 -12.25 17.08
CA ASN A 547 -3.79 -11.53 17.98
C ASN A 547 -4.97 -12.39 18.42
N TYR A 548 -5.47 -13.26 17.54
CA TYR A 548 -6.67 -14.06 17.79
C TYR A 548 -6.43 -15.55 18.01
N ALA A 549 -5.18 -16.03 17.87
CA ALA A 549 -4.82 -17.45 17.96
C ALA A 549 -5.66 -18.38 17.03
N MET A 550 -6.17 -17.84 15.91
CA MET A 550 -6.93 -18.58 14.90
C MET A 550 -6.00 -19.16 13.85
N PHE A 551 -5.24 -20.19 14.22
CA PHE A 551 -4.17 -20.74 13.38
C PHE A 551 -4.69 -21.32 12.05
N ASP A 552 -5.86 -21.93 12.00
CA ASP A 552 -6.41 -22.49 10.75
C ASP A 552 -6.73 -21.40 9.71
N LYS A 553 -7.35 -20.30 10.16
CA LYS A 553 -7.62 -19.15 9.27
C LYS A 553 -6.33 -18.43 8.89
N ALA A 554 -5.39 -18.27 9.83
CA ALA A 554 -4.08 -17.69 9.52
C ALA A 554 -3.36 -18.49 8.42
N LYS A 555 -3.38 -19.82 8.53
CA LYS A 555 -2.82 -20.73 7.53
C LYS A 555 -3.48 -20.57 6.16
N TYR A 556 -4.81 -20.45 6.10
CA TYR A 556 -5.55 -20.21 4.85
C TYR A 556 -5.04 -18.97 4.10
N TYR A 557 -4.88 -17.84 4.79
CA TYR A 557 -4.37 -16.61 4.14
C TYR A 557 -2.88 -16.74 3.76
N LEU A 558 -2.05 -17.45 4.54
CA LEU A 558 -0.66 -17.71 4.16
C LEU A 558 -0.53 -18.62 2.93
N GLU A 559 -1.37 -19.64 2.81
CA GLU A 559 -1.41 -20.49 1.62
C GLU A 559 -1.84 -19.70 0.37
N ARG A 560 -2.77 -18.75 0.54
CA ARG A 560 -3.17 -17.84 -0.53
C ARG A 560 -2.04 -16.90 -0.93
N ALA A 561 -1.34 -16.31 0.04
CA ALA A 561 -0.17 -15.47 -0.21
C ALA A 561 0.95 -16.24 -0.94
N ASN A 562 1.20 -17.49 -0.53
CA ASN A 562 2.21 -18.37 -1.11
C ASN A 562 1.88 -18.79 -2.56
N LYS A 563 0.59 -18.81 -2.94
CA LYS A 563 0.17 -19.02 -4.35
C LYS A 563 0.44 -17.80 -5.23
N ILE A 564 0.46 -16.60 -4.65
CA ILE A 564 0.78 -15.36 -5.38
C ILE A 564 2.29 -15.30 -5.59
N ASP A 565 3.07 -15.45 -4.53
CA ASP A 565 4.53 -15.50 -4.57
C ASP A 565 5.09 -16.27 -3.36
N SER A 566 5.66 -17.45 -3.62
CA SER A 566 6.21 -18.33 -2.58
C SER A 566 7.64 -17.99 -2.15
N ASN A 567 8.30 -17.07 -2.87
CA ASN A 567 9.62 -16.56 -2.55
C ASN A 567 9.59 -15.11 -2.08
N ASN A 568 8.40 -14.51 -1.97
CA ASN A 568 8.25 -13.21 -1.34
C ASN A 568 8.72 -13.28 0.12
N VAL A 569 9.57 -12.31 0.48
CA VAL A 569 10.21 -12.23 1.79
C VAL A 569 9.19 -12.19 2.93
N GLU A 570 8.14 -11.38 2.80
CA GLU A 570 7.08 -11.24 3.81
C GLU A 570 6.31 -12.55 4.00
N VAL A 571 6.03 -13.26 2.92
CA VAL A 571 5.33 -14.55 2.97
C VAL A 571 6.16 -15.58 3.73
N VAL A 572 7.44 -15.71 3.39
CA VAL A 572 8.36 -16.65 4.05
C VAL A 572 8.52 -16.30 5.54
N HIS A 573 8.66 -15.01 5.86
CA HIS A 573 8.78 -14.53 7.23
C HIS A 573 7.50 -14.78 8.05
N MET A 574 6.32 -14.55 7.48
CA MET A 574 5.06 -14.84 8.17
C MET A 574 4.83 -16.34 8.39
N TRP A 575 5.26 -17.20 7.45
CA TRP A 575 5.27 -18.65 7.71
C TRP A 575 6.20 -19.02 8.87
N ALA A 576 7.36 -18.37 9.00
CA ALA A 576 8.26 -18.58 10.13
C ALA A 576 7.58 -18.21 11.46
N ILE A 577 6.92 -17.05 11.52
CA ILE A 577 6.16 -16.60 12.70
C ILE A 577 5.02 -17.58 13.01
N TYR A 578 4.29 -18.05 12.00
CA TYR A 578 3.22 -19.04 12.17
C TYR A 578 3.74 -20.34 12.81
N TYR A 579 4.85 -20.90 12.32
CA TYR A 579 5.44 -22.11 12.89
C TYR A 579 6.01 -21.88 14.30
N MET A 580 6.60 -20.70 14.55
CA MET A 580 7.07 -20.30 15.88
C MET A 580 5.92 -20.30 16.89
N LYS A 581 4.75 -19.73 16.54
CA LYS A 581 3.57 -19.71 17.42
C LYS A 581 2.98 -21.10 17.67
N GLN A 582 3.10 -22.00 16.69
CA GLN A 582 2.73 -23.42 16.83
C GLN A 582 3.80 -24.24 17.59
N LYS A 583 4.87 -23.61 18.10
CA LYS A 583 6.02 -24.25 18.76
C LYS A 583 6.78 -25.27 17.90
N LYS A 584 6.64 -25.16 16.58
CA LYS A 584 7.38 -25.94 15.58
C LYS A 584 8.68 -25.22 15.25
N TYR A 585 9.58 -25.21 16.23
CA TYR A 585 10.79 -24.39 16.21
C TYR A 585 11.76 -24.71 15.07
N PRO A 586 12.03 -26.00 14.70
CA PRO A 586 12.93 -26.30 13.58
C PRO A 586 12.44 -25.75 12.23
N GLU A 587 11.14 -25.83 11.96
CA GLU A 587 10.54 -25.29 10.74
C GLU A 587 10.58 -23.76 10.72
N ALA A 588 10.31 -23.13 11.87
CA ALA A 588 10.41 -21.68 12.03
C ALA A 588 11.84 -21.19 11.79
N GLU A 589 12.84 -21.83 12.39
CA GLU A 589 14.27 -21.51 12.24
C GLU A 589 14.69 -21.57 10.77
N ARG A 590 14.36 -22.66 10.06
CA ARG A 590 14.65 -22.80 8.61
C ARG A 590 14.06 -21.67 7.79
N LEU A 591 12.82 -21.26 8.07
CA LEU A 591 12.15 -20.20 7.31
C LEU A 591 12.68 -18.81 7.66
N PHE A 592 13.05 -18.54 8.92
CA PHE A 592 13.76 -17.31 9.27
C PHE A 592 15.09 -17.20 8.52
N PHE A 593 15.87 -18.29 8.42
CA PHE A 593 17.09 -18.29 7.60
C PHE A 593 16.80 -18.04 6.12
N LYS A 594 15.73 -18.65 5.55
CA LYS A 594 15.32 -18.36 4.17
C LYS A 594 14.96 -16.89 3.98
N ALA A 595 14.19 -16.30 4.91
CA ALA A 595 13.80 -14.89 4.85
C ALA A 595 15.03 -13.95 4.93
N ILE A 596 15.99 -14.25 5.81
CA ILE A 596 17.24 -13.49 5.94
C ILE A 596 18.12 -13.62 4.68
N ALA A 597 18.13 -14.79 4.04
CA ALA A 597 18.88 -15.01 2.81
C ALA A 597 18.30 -14.23 1.62
N LEU A 598 16.97 -14.08 1.57
CA LEU A 598 16.28 -13.30 0.54
C LEU A 598 16.44 -11.80 0.76
N ASP A 599 16.44 -11.34 2.01
CA ASP A 599 16.76 -9.97 2.38
C ASP A 599 17.46 -9.92 3.75
N SER A 600 18.75 -9.60 3.71
CA SER A 600 19.61 -9.53 4.88
C SER A 600 19.66 -8.14 5.53
N THR A 601 19.02 -7.14 4.91
CA THR A 601 19.14 -5.73 5.27
C THR A 601 18.16 -5.31 6.37
N GLU A 602 17.15 -6.12 6.66
CA GLU A 602 16.11 -5.76 7.63
C GLU A 602 16.39 -6.31 9.04
N ALA A 603 16.37 -5.42 10.04
CA ALA A 603 16.59 -5.78 11.44
C ALA A 603 15.49 -6.70 12.02
N GLY A 604 14.27 -6.65 11.49
CA GLY A 604 13.10 -7.35 12.05
C GLY A 604 13.19 -8.87 11.95
N LYS A 605 13.84 -9.36 10.91
CA LYS A 605 14.08 -10.78 10.69
C LYS A 605 15.04 -11.34 11.75
N TRP A 606 16.14 -10.63 12.03
CA TRP A 606 17.10 -10.98 13.08
C TRP A 606 16.51 -10.87 14.48
N LEU A 607 15.65 -9.85 14.71
CA LEU A 607 14.91 -9.70 15.96
C LEU A 607 14.04 -10.93 16.27
N ASN A 608 13.25 -11.37 15.30
CA ASN A 608 12.35 -12.51 15.46
C ASN A 608 13.10 -13.83 15.61
N LEU A 609 14.23 -13.99 14.92
CA LEU A 609 15.13 -15.13 15.12
C LEU A 609 15.73 -15.14 16.55
N GLY A 610 16.15 -13.98 17.05
CA GLY A 610 16.62 -13.84 18.43
C GLY A 610 15.54 -14.15 19.47
N PHE A 611 14.30 -13.75 19.21
CA PHE A 611 13.15 -14.13 20.03
C PHE A 611 12.89 -15.63 19.99
N LEU A 612 12.90 -16.27 18.82
CA LEU A 612 12.79 -17.73 18.67
C LEU A 612 13.84 -18.47 19.51
N TYR A 613 15.11 -18.06 19.44
CA TYR A 613 16.17 -18.66 20.25
C TYR A 613 15.99 -18.43 21.75
N THR A 614 15.42 -17.28 22.15
CA THR A 614 15.07 -17.02 23.55
C THR A 614 14.02 -18.03 24.03
N GLU A 615 12.97 -18.29 23.25
CA GLU A 615 11.94 -19.28 23.56
C GLU A 615 12.49 -20.72 23.60
N MET A 616 13.51 -21.02 22.79
CA MET A 616 14.23 -22.30 22.82
C MET A 616 15.27 -22.40 23.96
N SER A 617 15.43 -21.36 24.79
CA SER A 617 16.51 -21.25 25.79
C SER A 617 17.93 -21.33 25.22
N ARG A 618 18.11 -21.08 23.92
CA ARG A 618 19.40 -21.00 23.19
C ARG A 618 20.00 -19.60 23.36
N TYR A 619 20.34 -19.23 24.59
CA TYR A 619 20.61 -17.83 24.96
C TYR A 619 21.79 -17.17 24.21
N ASN A 620 22.87 -17.91 23.92
CA ASN A 620 24.03 -17.37 23.20
C ASN A 620 23.69 -16.99 21.74
N GLU A 621 22.87 -17.81 21.09
CA GLU A 621 22.43 -17.59 19.71
C GLU A 621 21.39 -16.47 19.65
N ALA A 622 20.50 -16.41 20.66
CA ALA A 622 19.60 -15.29 20.85
C ALA A 622 20.35 -13.96 21.00
N GLU A 623 21.40 -13.91 21.84
CA GLU A 623 22.20 -12.70 22.06
C GLU A 623 22.88 -12.26 20.76
N THR A 624 23.42 -13.20 19.99
CA THR A 624 24.07 -12.94 18.70
C THR A 624 23.08 -12.34 17.68
N ALA A 625 21.91 -12.96 17.53
CA ALA A 625 20.88 -12.49 16.60
C ALA A 625 20.33 -11.11 16.98
N LEU A 626 20.06 -10.87 18.27
CA LEU A 626 19.56 -9.57 18.75
C LEU A 626 20.62 -8.45 18.60
N LYS A 627 21.90 -8.73 18.87
CA LYS A 627 22.98 -7.77 18.58
C LYS A 627 23.13 -7.49 17.09
N LYS A 628 22.92 -8.50 16.23
CA LYS A 628 22.90 -8.29 14.78
C LYS A 628 21.75 -7.36 14.37
N ALA A 629 20.54 -7.56 14.90
CA ALA A 629 19.40 -6.67 14.67
C ALA A 629 19.73 -5.21 15.07
N ILE A 630 20.33 -5.00 16.24
CA ILE A 630 20.77 -3.67 16.72
C ILE A 630 21.87 -3.06 15.84
N SER A 631 22.79 -3.87 15.31
CA SER A 631 23.85 -3.37 14.42
C SER A 631 23.32 -2.88 13.07
N ILE A 632 22.23 -3.51 12.59
CA ILE A 632 21.52 -3.12 11.38
C ILE A 632 20.77 -1.81 11.67
N ASP A 633 19.93 -1.82 12.69
CA ASP A 633 19.16 -0.67 13.17
C ASP A 633 19.23 -0.51 14.70
N SER A 634 20.01 0.48 15.13
CA SER A 634 20.18 0.81 16.56
C SER A 634 19.08 1.71 17.12
N THR A 635 18.22 2.27 16.26
CA THR A 635 17.17 3.22 16.62
C THR A 635 15.83 2.56 16.94
N ARG A 636 15.72 1.25 16.68
CA ARG A 636 14.52 0.46 16.97
C ARG A 636 14.39 0.10 18.46
N PRO A 637 13.38 0.61 19.19
CA PRO A 637 13.21 0.32 20.61
C PRO A 637 13.02 -1.19 20.90
N VAL A 638 12.28 -1.89 20.04
CA VAL A 638 11.93 -3.32 20.23
C VAL A 638 13.17 -4.22 20.27
N SER A 639 14.22 -3.90 19.50
CA SER A 639 15.49 -4.64 19.51
C SER A 639 16.19 -4.59 20.87
N TRP A 640 16.23 -3.39 21.46
CA TRP A 640 16.75 -3.19 22.80
C TRP A 640 15.87 -3.83 23.89
N HIS A 641 14.54 -3.80 23.70
CA HIS A 641 13.60 -4.50 24.60
C HIS A 641 13.87 -5.99 24.64
N ASN A 642 13.92 -6.65 23.49
CA ASN A 642 14.13 -8.10 23.40
C ASN A 642 15.50 -8.51 23.97
N LEU A 643 16.54 -7.68 23.75
CA LEU A 643 17.85 -7.91 24.37
C LEU A 643 17.79 -7.80 25.90
N GLY A 644 17.08 -6.80 26.42
CA GLY A 644 16.87 -6.67 27.86
C GLY A 644 16.06 -7.81 28.46
N PHE A 645 15.03 -8.28 27.74
CA PHE A 645 14.25 -9.46 28.13
C PHE A 645 15.11 -10.74 28.16
N LEU A 646 15.98 -10.93 27.16
CA LEU A 646 16.94 -12.04 27.13
C LEU A 646 17.88 -11.97 28.33
N TYR A 647 18.50 -10.82 28.61
CA TYR A 647 19.40 -10.68 29.75
C TYR A 647 18.69 -10.89 31.10
N ASN A 648 17.45 -10.46 31.24
CA ASN A 648 16.64 -10.76 32.42
C ASN A 648 16.40 -12.28 32.59
N SER A 649 16.20 -13.01 31.49
CA SER A 649 16.07 -14.48 31.49
C SER A 649 17.39 -15.17 31.86
N MET A 650 18.53 -14.60 31.47
CA MET A 650 19.88 -15.03 31.88
C MET A 650 20.27 -14.60 33.30
N ARG A 651 19.42 -13.84 34.02
CA ARG A 651 19.71 -13.21 35.32
C ARG A 651 20.88 -12.21 35.31
N ARG A 652 21.16 -11.64 34.13
CA ARG A 652 22.14 -10.57 33.89
C ARG A 652 21.45 -9.22 34.04
N TYR A 653 21.17 -8.83 35.28
CA TYR A 653 20.20 -7.76 35.59
C TYR A 653 20.71 -6.38 35.19
N GLU A 654 22.01 -6.12 35.33
CA GLU A 654 22.65 -4.85 34.98
C GLU A 654 22.60 -4.60 33.47
N GLU A 655 22.92 -5.62 32.66
CA GLU A 655 22.81 -5.50 31.19
C GLU A 655 21.35 -5.41 30.74
N ALA A 656 20.43 -6.12 31.41
CA ALA A 656 19.00 -6.03 31.16
C ALA A 656 18.47 -4.61 31.40
N GLU A 657 18.86 -3.99 32.52
CA GLU A 657 18.52 -2.61 32.86
C GLU A 657 19.06 -1.63 31.80
N TYR A 658 20.32 -1.77 31.39
CA TYR A 658 20.92 -0.92 30.37
C TYR A 658 20.14 -0.98 29.05
N ALA A 659 19.87 -2.19 28.55
CA ALA A 659 19.15 -2.38 27.29
C ALA A 659 17.73 -1.80 27.35
N LEU A 660 16.98 -2.06 28.44
CA LEU A 660 15.62 -1.53 28.61
C LEU A 660 15.60 0.00 28.74
N LYS A 661 16.58 0.60 29.44
CA LYS A 661 16.71 2.07 29.51
C LYS A 661 17.02 2.68 28.15
N ARG A 662 17.83 2.03 27.31
CA ARG A 662 18.06 2.47 25.92
C ARG A 662 16.78 2.39 25.08
N SER A 663 16.01 1.31 25.22
CA SER A 663 14.70 1.17 24.58
C SER A 663 13.73 2.31 24.98
N ILE A 664 13.64 2.62 26.27
CA ILE A 664 12.81 3.72 26.80
C ILE A 664 13.27 5.10 26.32
N ALA A 665 14.59 5.30 26.18
CA ALA A 665 15.15 6.56 25.69
C ALA A 665 14.83 6.80 24.20
N LEU A 666 14.70 5.72 23.43
CA LEU A 666 14.27 5.79 22.02
C LEU A 666 12.75 6.01 21.92
N ASP A 667 11.97 5.29 22.71
CA ASP A 667 10.52 5.50 22.82
C ASP A 667 10.01 5.24 24.24
N SER A 668 9.51 6.30 24.86
CA SER A 668 9.02 6.28 26.24
C SER A 668 7.54 5.93 26.37
N THR A 669 6.79 5.83 25.27
CA THR A 669 5.35 5.49 25.28
C THR A 669 5.12 3.97 25.35
N LEU A 670 6.13 3.17 25.01
CA LEU A 670 6.07 1.71 25.00
C LEU A 670 5.97 1.14 26.42
N ILE A 671 4.74 0.84 26.85
CA ILE A 671 4.46 0.30 28.18
C ILE A 671 5.26 -0.98 28.50
N ASN A 672 5.44 -1.87 27.52
CA ASN A 672 6.16 -3.13 27.69
C ASN A 672 7.59 -2.92 28.20
N ASN A 673 8.25 -1.83 27.81
CA ASN A 673 9.60 -1.50 28.29
C ASN A 673 9.62 -1.17 29.77
N TRP A 674 8.66 -0.36 30.22
CA TRP A 674 8.52 0.01 31.63
C TRP A 674 8.16 -1.20 32.50
N THR A 675 7.27 -2.07 32.02
CA THR A 675 6.91 -3.30 32.74
C THR A 675 8.06 -4.30 32.80
N SER A 676 8.82 -4.47 31.71
CA SER A 676 10.00 -5.33 31.69
C SER A 676 11.10 -4.80 32.60
N LEU A 677 11.30 -3.48 32.66
CA LEU A 677 12.26 -2.87 33.59
C LEU A 677 11.82 -3.05 35.05
N GLY A 678 10.51 -2.90 35.33
CA GLY A 678 9.94 -3.22 36.64
C GLY A 678 10.13 -4.69 37.03
N SER A 679 10.03 -5.62 36.07
CA SER A 679 10.31 -7.04 36.27
C SER A 679 11.78 -7.30 36.60
N VAL A 680 12.71 -6.63 35.90
CA VAL A 680 14.16 -6.68 36.21
C VAL A 680 14.42 -6.20 37.64
N TYR A 681 13.85 -5.06 38.03
CA TYR A 681 13.99 -4.53 39.39
C TYR A 681 13.38 -5.44 40.46
N ASN A 682 12.19 -5.99 40.23
CA ASN A 682 11.60 -6.99 41.13
C ASN A 682 12.49 -8.24 41.30
N ARG A 683 13.07 -8.75 40.21
CA ARG A 683 13.93 -9.95 40.23
C ARG A 683 15.29 -9.71 40.87
N SER A 684 15.83 -8.50 40.71
CA SER A 684 17.06 -8.03 41.38
C SER A 684 16.81 -7.50 42.80
N LYS A 685 15.58 -7.63 43.34
CA LYS A 685 15.16 -7.19 44.68
C LYS A 685 15.25 -5.67 44.92
N ARG A 686 15.28 -4.88 43.85
CA ARG A 686 15.29 -3.41 43.86
C ARG A 686 13.86 -2.86 43.84
N TYR A 687 13.11 -3.14 44.91
CA TYR A 687 11.66 -2.95 44.93
C TYR A 687 11.24 -1.47 44.84
N ALA A 688 12.01 -0.54 45.41
CA ALA A 688 11.70 0.89 45.33
C ALA A 688 11.72 1.40 43.88
N GLU A 689 12.72 0.99 43.10
CA GLU A 689 12.79 1.32 41.67
C GLU A 689 11.71 0.59 40.87
N ALA A 690 11.40 -0.66 41.20
CA ALA A 690 10.31 -1.42 40.59
C ALA A 690 8.96 -0.69 40.72
N GLU A 691 8.60 -0.26 41.93
CA GLU A 691 7.37 0.50 42.19
C GLU A 691 7.31 1.77 41.33
N LYS A 692 8.40 2.55 41.27
CA LYS A 692 8.47 3.79 40.49
C LYS A 692 8.19 3.55 39.00
N VAL A 693 8.84 2.58 38.38
CA VAL A 693 8.68 2.32 36.94
C VAL A 693 7.35 1.66 36.60
N LEU A 694 6.83 0.79 37.47
CA LEU A 694 5.54 0.13 37.28
C LEU A 694 4.37 1.11 37.43
N ARG A 695 4.46 2.08 38.36
CA ARG A 695 3.50 3.18 38.43
C ARG A 695 3.51 4.04 37.18
N LYS A 696 4.70 4.30 36.60
CA LYS A 696 4.80 5.01 35.33
C LYS A 696 4.18 4.22 34.17
N ALA A 697 4.36 2.89 34.13
CA ALA A 697 3.66 2.02 33.19
C ALA A 697 2.14 2.16 33.30
N LEU A 698 1.60 2.21 34.53
CA LEU A 698 0.16 2.35 34.79
C LEU A 698 -0.41 3.74 34.48
N ILE A 699 0.43 4.78 34.46
CA ILE A 699 0.04 6.11 33.97
C ILE A 699 -0.13 6.08 32.44
N LEU A 700 0.72 5.31 31.73
CA LEU A 700 0.63 5.15 30.28
C LEU A 700 -0.58 4.29 29.87
N ASP A 701 -0.81 3.18 30.56
CA ASP A 701 -2.02 2.37 30.41
C ASP A 701 -2.46 1.77 31.76
N SER A 702 -3.56 2.32 32.28
CA SER A 702 -4.15 1.91 33.56
C SER A 702 -4.86 0.55 33.53
N THR A 703 -5.02 -0.06 32.35
CA THR A 703 -5.66 -1.36 32.15
C THR A 703 -4.67 -2.52 32.07
N SER A 704 -3.37 -2.23 31.97
CA SER A 704 -2.32 -3.24 31.83
C SER A 704 -2.25 -4.22 33.00
N VAL A 705 -2.70 -5.45 32.76
CA VAL A 705 -2.65 -6.56 33.74
C VAL A 705 -1.20 -6.87 34.13
N THR A 706 -0.27 -6.82 33.19
CA THR A 706 1.16 -7.10 33.43
C THR A 706 1.78 -6.07 34.37
N ALA A 707 1.46 -4.78 34.19
CA ALA A 707 1.94 -3.72 35.07
C ALA A 707 1.36 -3.84 36.48
N TRP A 708 0.04 -4.07 36.60
CA TRP A 708 -0.61 -4.33 37.88
C TRP A 708 -0.02 -5.56 38.57
N ASN A 709 0.19 -6.66 37.86
CA ASN A 709 0.78 -7.88 38.41
C ASN A 709 2.22 -7.63 38.91
N GLY A 710 3.02 -6.88 38.16
CA GLY A 710 4.35 -6.46 38.60
C GLY A 710 4.34 -5.61 39.87
N LEU A 711 3.38 -4.68 39.99
CA LEU A 711 3.24 -3.81 41.17
C LEU A 711 2.74 -4.60 42.38
N GLY A 712 1.76 -5.48 42.19
CA GLY A 712 1.28 -6.40 43.22
C GLY A 712 2.39 -7.31 43.72
N PHE A 713 3.24 -7.82 42.83
CA PHE A 713 4.41 -8.60 43.21
C PHE A 713 5.43 -7.77 44.01
N CYS A 714 5.66 -6.51 43.62
CA CYS A 714 6.52 -5.59 44.36
C CYS A 714 6.02 -5.39 45.80
N TYR A 715 4.72 -5.16 45.99
CA TYR A 715 4.11 -5.03 47.32
C TYR A 715 4.13 -6.33 48.12
N PHE A 716 3.86 -7.47 47.50
CA PHE A 716 3.98 -8.77 48.15
C PHE A 716 5.38 -9.01 48.73
N ASN A 717 6.44 -8.76 47.95
CA ASN A 717 7.81 -9.00 48.39
C ASN A 717 8.32 -7.98 49.42
N THR A 718 7.67 -6.83 49.54
CA THR A 718 7.98 -5.81 50.55
C THR A 718 7.10 -5.94 51.81
N GLY A 719 6.28 -6.99 51.90
CA GLY A 719 5.40 -7.23 53.06
C GLY A 719 4.16 -6.33 53.10
N ARG A 720 3.92 -5.51 52.07
CA ARG A 720 2.77 -4.60 51.94
C ARG A 720 1.54 -5.34 51.42
N TYR A 721 1.12 -6.39 52.13
CA TYR A 721 0.06 -7.29 51.66
C TYR A 721 -1.30 -6.61 51.51
N GLN A 722 -1.62 -5.66 52.40
CA GLN A 722 -2.84 -4.86 52.35
C GLN A 722 -2.90 -3.96 51.10
N ASP A 723 -1.76 -3.51 50.58
CA ASP A 723 -1.69 -2.73 49.34
C ASP A 723 -1.76 -3.62 48.09
N ALA A 724 -1.30 -4.87 48.19
CA ALA A 724 -1.33 -5.83 47.10
C ALA A 724 -2.72 -6.49 46.90
N GLU A 725 -3.50 -6.68 47.97
CA GLU A 725 -4.87 -7.23 47.91
C GLU A 725 -5.77 -6.52 46.89
N PRO A 726 -5.96 -5.18 46.91
CA PRO A 726 -6.83 -4.49 45.95
C PRO A 726 -6.32 -4.60 44.50
N ILE A 727 -5.00 -4.75 44.30
CA ILE A 727 -4.40 -4.93 42.97
C ILE A 727 -4.80 -6.30 42.41
N PHE A 728 -4.61 -7.38 43.16
CA PHE A 728 -4.93 -8.72 42.69
C PHE A 728 -6.44 -8.93 42.55
N LEU A 729 -7.26 -8.31 43.42
CA LEU A 729 -8.72 -8.25 43.26
C LEU A 729 -9.13 -7.58 41.93
N ARG A 730 -8.47 -6.47 41.57
CA ARG A 730 -8.71 -5.81 40.27
C ARG A 730 -8.36 -6.71 39.10
N ILE A 731 -7.22 -7.40 39.16
CA ILE A 731 -6.77 -8.32 38.09
C ILE A 731 -7.82 -9.43 37.86
N VAL A 732 -8.27 -10.10 38.92
CA VAL A 732 -9.22 -11.21 38.78
C VAL A 732 -10.64 -10.77 38.44
N ARG A 733 -11.05 -9.55 38.84
CA ARG A 733 -12.34 -8.97 38.40
C ARG A 733 -12.34 -8.66 36.91
N ASN A 734 -11.21 -8.17 36.38
CA ASN A 734 -11.09 -7.86 34.96
C ASN A 734 -10.88 -9.12 34.11
N ASN A 735 -10.23 -10.15 34.65
CA ASN A 735 -10.05 -11.43 33.99
C ASN A 735 -10.18 -12.60 34.98
N ASP A 736 -11.40 -13.11 35.14
CA ASP A 736 -11.71 -14.25 36.03
C ASP A 736 -11.00 -15.54 35.63
N ARG A 737 -10.48 -15.64 34.39
CA ARG A 737 -9.72 -16.79 33.90
C ARG A 737 -8.19 -16.63 34.07
N TYR A 738 -7.71 -15.52 34.63
CA TYR A 738 -6.29 -15.32 34.86
C TYR A 738 -5.81 -16.07 36.12
N ILE A 739 -5.37 -17.31 35.92
CA ILE A 739 -4.99 -18.26 36.99
C ILE A 739 -3.96 -17.68 37.96
N ALA A 740 -2.93 -17.00 37.44
CA ALA A 740 -1.87 -16.42 38.27
C ALA A 740 -2.40 -15.33 39.23
N GLY A 741 -3.45 -14.60 38.84
CA GLY A 741 -4.11 -13.61 39.69
C GLY A 741 -4.77 -14.27 40.91
N TRP A 742 -5.52 -15.35 40.70
CA TRP A 742 -6.15 -16.12 41.78
C TRP A 742 -5.11 -16.78 42.70
N ASN A 743 -4.06 -17.38 42.12
CA ASN A 743 -2.96 -17.93 42.89
C ASN A 743 -2.27 -16.87 43.76
N ASN A 744 -2.00 -15.68 43.21
CA ASN A 744 -1.34 -14.60 43.95
C ASN A 744 -2.26 -14.00 45.02
N LEU A 745 -3.57 -13.92 44.78
CA LEU A 745 -4.53 -13.51 45.79
C LEU A 745 -4.63 -14.53 46.94
N GLY A 746 -4.53 -15.83 46.65
CA GLY A 746 -4.38 -16.88 47.67
C GLY A 746 -3.13 -16.70 48.50
N ASN A 747 -1.99 -16.38 47.87
CA ASN A 747 -0.74 -16.06 48.58
C ASN A 747 -0.91 -14.85 49.50
N ILE A 748 -1.58 -13.80 49.04
CA ILE A 748 -1.86 -12.59 49.83
C ILE A 748 -2.68 -12.94 51.07
N TYR A 749 -3.79 -13.67 50.92
CA TYR A 749 -4.61 -14.07 52.07
C TYR A 749 -3.88 -14.99 53.03
N ARG A 750 -3.00 -15.87 52.53
CA ARG A 750 -2.13 -16.69 53.38
C ARG A 750 -1.19 -15.84 54.23
N GLU A 751 -0.58 -14.81 53.66
CA GLU A 751 0.32 -13.90 54.42
C GLU A 751 -0.45 -12.94 55.34
N LEU A 752 -1.71 -12.62 55.03
CA LEU A 752 -2.62 -11.87 55.90
C LEU A 752 -3.27 -12.73 57.01
N ASN A 753 -2.86 -14.00 57.15
CA ASN A 753 -3.45 -14.96 58.10
C ASN A 753 -4.98 -15.16 57.94
N ARG A 754 -5.44 -15.19 56.68
CA ARG A 754 -6.84 -15.41 56.25
C ARG A 754 -6.94 -16.75 55.48
N PRO A 755 -6.82 -17.90 56.16
CA PRO A 755 -6.66 -19.19 55.49
C PRO A 755 -7.89 -19.65 54.73
N GLU A 756 -9.10 -19.36 55.22
CA GLU A 756 -10.35 -19.74 54.53
C GLU A 756 -10.49 -19.05 53.18
N GLU A 757 -10.17 -17.75 53.12
CA GLU A 757 -10.14 -17.03 51.85
C GLU A 757 -9.02 -17.53 50.94
N ALA A 758 -7.83 -17.81 51.48
CA ALA A 758 -6.73 -18.38 50.71
C ALA A 758 -7.15 -19.71 50.03
N GLU A 759 -7.81 -20.61 50.77
CA GLU A 759 -8.34 -21.86 50.22
C GLU A 759 -9.32 -21.63 49.07
N LYS A 760 -10.25 -20.68 49.22
CA LYS A 760 -11.21 -20.33 48.16
C LYS A 760 -10.48 -19.85 46.90
N MET A 761 -9.44 -19.03 47.04
CA MET A 761 -8.70 -18.49 45.89
C MET A 761 -7.89 -19.58 45.17
N TYR A 762 -7.21 -20.47 45.92
CA TYR A 762 -6.49 -21.59 45.32
C TYR A 762 -7.47 -22.59 44.67
N ALA A 763 -8.62 -22.86 45.28
CA ALA A 763 -9.68 -23.69 44.68
C ALA A 763 -10.18 -23.11 43.36
N LYS A 764 -10.36 -21.78 43.29
CA LYS A 764 -10.69 -21.09 42.03
C LYS A 764 -9.57 -21.25 41.01
N ALA A 765 -8.30 -21.09 41.38
CA ALA A 765 -7.17 -21.33 40.48
C ALA A 765 -7.15 -22.77 39.92
N PHE A 766 -7.36 -23.78 40.77
CA PHE A 766 -7.46 -25.19 40.34
C PHE A 766 -8.65 -25.46 39.43
N SER A 767 -9.79 -24.77 39.64
CA SER A 767 -10.99 -24.92 38.79
C SER A 767 -10.80 -24.37 37.37
N ILE A 768 -9.87 -23.43 37.18
CA ILE A 768 -9.57 -22.86 35.88
C ILE A 768 -8.57 -23.75 35.12
N ASP A 769 -7.49 -24.15 35.79
CA ASP A 769 -6.48 -25.06 35.22
C ASP A 769 -5.80 -25.87 36.33
N SER A 770 -6.08 -27.17 36.35
CA SER A 770 -5.49 -28.10 37.32
C SER A 770 -4.04 -28.48 37.00
N SER A 771 -3.46 -28.02 35.90
CA SER A 771 -2.07 -28.27 35.52
C SER A 771 -1.09 -27.16 35.98
N PHE A 772 -1.60 -26.03 36.49
CA PHE A 772 -0.77 -24.91 36.92
C PHE A 772 -0.03 -25.23 38.24
N MET A 773 1.17 -25.78 38.11
CA MET A 773 2.03 -26.25 39.21
C MET A 773 2.24 -25.24 40.36
N PRO A 774 2.42 -23.92 40.12
CA PRO A 774 2.64 -22.96 41.21
C PRO A 774 1.52 -22.93 42.25
N THR A 775 0.26 -23.18 41.86
CA THR A 775 -0.86 -23.26 42.82
C THR A 775 -0.67 -24.41 43.80
N TYR A 776 -0.15 -25.56 43.35
CA TYR A 776 0.11 -26.69 44.24
C TYR A 776 1.20 -26.37 45.26
N ILE A 777 2.31 -25.77 44.83
CA ILE A 777 3.41 -25.38 45.71
C ILE A 777 2.90 -24.41 46.79
N ASN A 778 2.15 -23.39 46.37
CA ASN A 778 1.61 -22.38 47.28
C ASN A 778 0.53 -22.93 48.21
N TYR A 779 -0.28 -23.88 47.74
CA TYR A 779 -1.29 -24.55 48.56
C TYR A 779 -0.64 -25.49 49.59
N ILE A 780 0.40 -26.23 49.22
CA ILE A 780 1.19 -27.04 50.16
C ILE A 780 1.79 -26.14 51.25
N GLN A 781 2.26 -24.94 50.88
CA GLN A 781 2.75 -23.96 51.87
C GLN A 781 1.65 -23.48 52.82
N LEU A 782 0.42 -23.24 52.33
CA LEU A 782 -0.73 -22.93 53.18
C LEU A 782 -0.99 -24.09 54.16
N LYS A 783 -1.02 -25.33 53.68
CA LYS A 783 -1.25 -26.51 54.52
C LYS A 783 -0.13 -26.76 55.53
N SER A 784 1.11 -26.46 55.16
CA SER A 784 2.24 -26.48 56.09
C SER A 784 2.05 -25.45 57.22
N LYS A 785 1.66 -24.21 56.90
CA LYS A 785 1.35 -23.17 57.90
C LYS A 785 0.17 -23.53 58.82
N LEU A 786 -0.80 -24.29 58.30
CA LEU A 786 -1.96 -24.79 59.07
C LEU A 786 -1.66 -26.09 59.85
N ASN A 787 -0.43 -26.60 59.79
CA ASN A 787 -0.01 -27.87 60.38
C ASN A 787 -0.87 -29.06 59.92
N ASP A 788 -1.24 -29.08 58.63
CA ASP A 788 -2.03 -30.12 57.96
C ASP A 788 -1.16 -30.93 56.98
N PRO A 789 -0.36 -31.90 57.47
CA PRO A 789 0.50 -32.72 56.63
C PRO A 789 -0.29 -33.67 55.72
N GLU A 790 -1.51 -34.05 56.08
CA GLU A 790 -2.35 -34.95 55.28
C GLU A 790 -2.74 -34.31 53.95
N ALA A 791 -3.30 -33.10 53.99
CA ALA A 791 -3.58 -32.35 52.78
C ALA A 791 -2.29 -32.01 52.02
N GLY A 792 -1.22 -31.65 52.74
CA GLY A 792 0.09 -31.36 52.13
C GLY A 792 0.62 -32.53 51.28
N PHE A 793 0.58 -33.77 51.79
CA PHE A 793 0.98 -34.96 51.02
C PHE A 793 0.09 -35.24 49.81
N VAL A 794 -1.23 -35.04 49.93
CA VAL A 794 -2.17 -35.22 48.80
C VAL A 794 -1.81 -34.29 47.65
N TYR A 795 -1.58 -33.00 47.94
CA TYR A 795 -1.26 -32.03 46.90
C TYR A 795 0.18 -32.14 46.39
N LEU A 796 1.13 -32.60 47.22
CA LEU A 796 2.48 -32.95 46.78
C LEU A 796 2.45 -34.13 45.79
N GLU A 797 1.69 -35.19 46.06
CA GLU A 797 1.58 -36.30 45.11
C GLU A 797 0.94 -35.86 43.79
N LYS A 798 -0.08 -34.98 43.82
CA LYS A 798 -0.65 -34.38 42.60
C LYS A 798 0.40 -33.58 41.82
N LEU A 799 1.20 -32.74 42.49
CA LEU A 799 2.28 -31.98 41.86
C LEU A 799 3.32 -32.89 41.19
N LEU A 800 3.71 -33.98 41.85
CA LEU A 800 4.66 -34.96 41.30
C LEU A 800 4.06 -35.72 40.09
N LYS A 801 2.76 -36.06 40.13
CA LYS A 801 2.05 -36.66 38.98
C LYS A 801 2.00 -35.74 37.76
N LEU A 802 2.03 -34.42 37.96
CA LEU A 802 2.14 -33.44 36.88
C LEU A 802 3.56 -33.36 36.28
N GLY A 803 4.54 -34.08 36.85
CA GLY A 803 5.92 -34.13 36.35
C GLY A 803 6.88 -33.14 37.02
N TYR A 804 6.54 -32.60 38.19
CA TYR A 804 7.48 -31.75 38.95
C TYR A 804 8.73 -32.54 39.34
N ASN A 805 9.90 -32.11 38.85
CA ASN A 805 11.15 -32.88 38.93
C ASN A 805 12.29 -32.18 39.71
N ASN A 806 12.03 -31.02 40.31
CA ASN A 806 13.05 -30.27 41.05
C ASN A 806 13.25 -30.86 42.45
N TYR A 807 13.99 -31.97 42.52
CA TYR A 807 14.29 -32.68 43.76
C TYR A 807 15.01 -31.80 44.79
N THR A 808 15.93 -30.93 44.34
CA THR A 808 16.68 -30.02 45.23
C THR A 808 15.73 -29.08 45.98
N ALA A 809 14.72 -28.54 45.30
CA ALA A 809 13.71 -27.70 45.95
C ALA A 809 12.86 -28.47 46.98
N LEU A 810 12.62 -29.77 46.78
CA LEU A 810 11.92 -30.62 47.75
C LEU A 810 12.71 -30.81 49.06
N GLN A 811 14.04 -30.65 49.01
CA GLN A 811 14.90 -30.70 50.19
C GLN A 811 14.97 -29.37 50.96
N GLY A 812 14.43 -28.28 50.40
CA GLY A 812 14.37 -26.98 51.05
C GLY A 812 13.49 -26.97 52.31
N GLU A 813 13.64 -25.94 53.14
CA GLU A 813 12.87 -25.78 54.38
C GLU A 813 11.37 -25.59 54.09
N ASP A 814 10.96 -24.51 53.43
CA ASP A 814 9.56 -24.32 53.03
C ASP A 814 9.30 -24.68 51.56
N PRO A 815 8.11 -25.21 51.20
CA PRO A 815 6.99 -25.59 52.08
C PRO A 815 7.05 -27.05 52.59
N TYR A 816 8.19 -27.75 52.41
CA TYR A 816 8.23 -29.21 52.54
C TYR A 816 8.75 -29.72 53.89
N ALA A 817 9.27 -28.87 54.78
CA ALA A 817 9.82 -29.27 56.08
C ALA A 817 8.82 -30.09 56.92
N LEU A 818 7.56 -29.64 57.01
CA LEU A 818 6.51 -30.36 57.75
C LEU A 818 6.30 -31.78 57.18
N LEU A 819 6.31 -31.90 55.85
CA LEU A 819 6.14 -33.20 55.18
C LEU A 819 7.39 -34.07 55.35
N ARG A 820 8.59 -33.49 55.29
CA ARG A 820 9.86 -34.20 55.51
C ARG A 820 10.02 -34.74 56.93
N ALA A 821 9.46 -34.05 57.92
CA ALA A 821 9.43 -34.52 59.30
C ALA A 821 8.67 -35.86 59.45
N GLN A 822 7.73 -36.16 58.53
CA GLN A 822 7.04 -37.45 58.44
C GLN A 822 7.88 -38.46 57.65
N SER A 823 9.01 -38.88 58.24
CA SER A 823 10.12 -39.56 57.57
C SER A 823 9.74 -40.76 56.72
N GLU A 824 8.87 -41.64 57.22
CA GLU A 824 8.49 -42.86 56.50
C GLU A 824 7.64 -42.58 55.26
N ARG A 825 6.64 -41.71 55.38
CA ARG A 825 5.76 -41.33 54.26
C ARG A 825 6.52 -40.50 53.23
N TRP A 826 7.40 -39.61 53.67
CA TRP A 826 8.27 -38.84 52.79
C TRP A 826 9.19 -39.75 51.98
N LYS A 827 9.91 -40.68 52.64
CA LYS A 827 10.78 -41.65 51.97
C LYS A 827 10.02 -42.48 50.95
N ALA A 828 8.85 -43.01 51.30
CA ALA A 828 8.01 -43.79 50.39
C ALA A 828 7.61 -42.98 49.14
N LEU A 829 7.22 -41.72 49.32
CA LEU A 829 6.85 -40.85 48.21
C LEU A 829 8.06 -40.48 47.33
N MET A 830 9.21 -40.15 47.92
CA MET A 830 10.43 -39.86 47.17
C MET A 830 10.95 -41.10 46.43
N GLN A 831 10.89 -42.29 47.03
CA GLN A 831 11.28 -43.54 46.36
C GLN A 831 10.42 -43.81 45.12
N LYS A 832 9.13 -43.47 45.18
CA LYS A 832 8.18 -43.65 44.08
C LYS A 832 8.46 -42.72 42.89
N TYR A 833 8.79 -41.45 43.13
CA TYR A 833 8.93 -40.43 42.07
C TYR A 833 10.38 -40.05 41.73
N PHE A 834 11.33 -40.34 42.61
CA PHE A 834 12.77 -40.08 42.45
C PHE A 834 13.62 -41.28 42.92
N PRO A 835 13.38 -42.50 42.41
CA PRO A 835 14.07 -43.71 42.90
C PRO A 835 15.60 -43.60 42.82
N GLU A 836 16.12 -42.93 41.81
CA GLU A 836 17.56 -42.72 41.60
C GLU A 836 18.20 -41.77 42.62
N LYS A 837 17.43 -40.84 43.20
CA LYS A 837 17.92 -39.86 44.18
C LYS A 837 17.85 -40.35 45.62
N VAL A 838 17.03 -41.37 45.89
CA VAL A 838 16.87 -41.97 47.22
C VAL A 838 17.85 -43.15 47.41
N ASN A 839 18.19 -43.86 46.33
CA ASN A 839 19.07 -45.03 46.37
C ASN A 839 20.57 -44.75 46.13
N SER A 840 20.96 -43.50 45.82
CA SER A 840 22.37 -43.12 45.73
C SER A 840 22.95 -42.92 47.14
N LYS A 841 23.68 -43.93 47.63
CA LYS A 841 24.52 -43.81 48.83
C LYS A 841 25.71 -42.90 48.59
#